data_AF-A0A2V8ZYD6-F1
#
_entry.id   AF-A0A2V8ZYD6-F1
#
_cell.length_a   1.000
_cell.length_b   1.000
_cell.length_c   1.000
_cell.angle_alpha   90.00
_cell.angle_beta   90.00
_cell.angle_gamma   90.00
#
_symmetry.space_group_name_H-M   'P 1'
#
loop_
_entity.id
_entity.type
_entity.pdbx_description
1 polymer ?
#
loop_
_entity_poly.entity_id
_entity_poly.type
_entity_poly.pdbx_seq_one_letter_code
_entity_poly.pdbx_strand_id
1 'polypeptide(L)'
;MSKVASKTFFVAYLLIVSLVATACSGVKGGTTGGSGGSGGSGGSGGSGGSGGTSSGPFTIGGTVVGLSGSGLVLEDNGGDDLTITKTGVFIFKTAIAGGGAYKVTVKTQPTTPSQNCSVTNGNGTATANVTNVQVTCGNIFTVGGSISGLIGTGMVLQDNGTDNLAINGTGNVNFTFATPLPAGATYAVTVLTQPSNPAQTCTVLNGTGTLNTSITNVQVICNQPAFTIGGSVVGLVPGTGNTVELQDNAGDDLFVTGNTSFTFPTTVTNGGIYNVSVFLQPTSQPQPCNVFNYTGIATANVSDVLVDCQHNDWNWTSWYIGGTNKSNNYSTAVTPLPTPDLNTPGGRDFAMTWSDSSGRKWLFGGFGFPLISPSGAQIPGFLNDLWFWDGVWTPVNAGPAIKGTWPELEAEDVNGFYGTLGTASPSNTPGSRWGGVSWTDATGNLWMFGGHGFAATGLDAELLNDVWEFVPGATFNADGSFPGTWIWRGGSNSFNQSGVYGTQGTAAATNLPGGRWAAANFVDNAGNVWLFGGQGVDSGGTIGLLNDLWEYNSASGQWTWVSGANTANQNGVYGTQGTGAAATVPGGRQAGVLWVDSSGNVWLFGGFGLDSAATGTPQGAILNDLWEFKGGQWIWISGGNTANQNGVYGTQTAAAAGNVPGSRWGPVGWTDASNNLWFFGGWGYGSKITQPTGFLNDIWEYQQSSGQWIWWKGTSNVNENGAYLTNGIPFVNNLAGGRRGTAIWQPDAYHYVWMFGGEGYDSSSGAPPGYMNDLWTYLPFP
;
A
#
# COMPACT_ATOMS: atom_id res chain seq x y z
N MET A 1 43.49 27.30 8.05
CA MET A 1 44.68 26.60 8.56
C MET A 1 44.60 25.14 8.09
N SER A 2 45.69 24.65 7.47
CA SER A 2 46.12 23.28 7.11
C SER A 2 45.08 22.18 6.80
N LYS A 3 44.95 21.65 5.56
CA LYS A 3 45.78 20.58 4.86
C LYS A 3 45.70 19.21 5.58
N VAL A 4 45.38 18.02 5.01
CA VAL A 4 45.80 17.37 3.74
C VAL A 4 44.81 16.26 3.23
N ALA A 5 44.85 16.05 1.90
CA ALA A 5 44.38 15.00 0.95
C ALA A 5 44.20 13.53 1.41
N SER A 6 43.32 12.72 0.78
CA SER A 6 43.62 12.00 -0.49
C SER A 6 42.35 11.47 -1.19
N LYS A 7 42.30 11.62 -2.52
CA LYS A 7 41.33 11.06 -3.49
C LYS A 7 42.03 9.95 -4.31
N THR A 8 41.29 8.92 -4.71
CA THR A 8 41.57 8.20 -5.98
C THR A 8 40.30 7.58 -6.55
N PHE A 9 40.04 7.85 -7.83
CA PHE A 9 38.95 7.34 -8.66
C PHE A 9 39.57 6.78 -9.96
N PHE A 10 39.18 5.55 -10.31
CA PHE A 10 38.71 5.10 -11.64
C PHE A 10 39.63 4.58 -12.80
N VAL A 11 39.09 3.48 -13.41
CA VAL A 11 39.16 2.92 -14.80
C VAL A 11 40.12 1.77 -15.16
N ALA A 12 39.50 0.59 -15.37
CA ALA A 12 39.49 -0.39 -16.50
C ALA A 12 40.77 -0.69 -17.33
N TYR A 13 41.00 -1.85 -17.97
CA TYR A 13 40.10 -2.81 -18.64
C TYR A 13 40.91 -4.09 -19.10
N LEU A 14 40.22 -5.25 -19.26
CA LEU A 14 40.34 -6.28 -20.35
C LEU A 14 41.58 -7.20 -20.49
N LEU A 15 41.38 -8.55 -20.35
CA LEU A 15 41.43 -9.60 -21.42
C LEU A 15 41.80 -11.02 -20.91
N ILE A 16 40.77 -11.85 -20.65
CA ILE A 16 40.34 -13.07 -21.37
C ILE A 16 41.38 -13.99 -22.09
N VAL A 17 41.43 -15.25 -21.62
CA VAL A 17 41.22 -16.58 -22.31
C VAL A 17 42.30 -17.19 -23.23
N SER A 18 42.91 -18.26 -22.70
CA SER A 18 42.88 -19.69 -23.10
C SER A 18 43.47 -20.25 -24.40
N LEU A 19 44.23 -21.36 -24.20
CA LEU A 19 44.24 -22.66 -24.92
C LEU A 19 44.63 -22.67 -26.44
N VAL A 20 45.23 -23.69 -27.07
CA VAL A 20 45.35 -25.16 -26.90
C VAL A 20 46.61 -25.63 -27.70
N ALA A 21 47.00 -26.89 -27.52
CA ALA A 21 47.16 -27.91 -28.59
C ALA A 21 48.57 -28.35 -29.09
N THR A 22 48.91 -29.59 -28.68
CA THR A 22 49.35 -30.77 -29.49
C THR A 22 50.61 -30.71 -30.39
N ALA A 23 51.53 -31.67 -30.22
CA ALA A 23 51.63 -32.92 -31.01
C ALA A 23 53.06 -33.53 -31.10
N CYS A 24 53.09 -34.87 -31.13
CA CYS A 24 53.95 -35.79 -31.92
C CYS A 24 55.42 -36.10 -31.56
N SER A 25 55.65 -37.39 -31.25
CA SER A 25 56.42 -38.41 -31.98
C SER A 25 57.65 -38.00 -32.83
N GLY A 26 58.77 -38.75 -32.69
CA GLY A 26 59.74 -38.88 -33.80
C GLY A 26 61.22 -39.16 -33.48
N VAL A 27 61.58 -40.44 -33.40
CA VAL A 27 62.72 -41.15 -34.01
C VAL A 27 64.01 -40.39 -34.47
N LYS A 28 65.16 -40.95 -34.03
CA LYS A 28 66.54 -41.02 -34.59
C LYS A 28 67.42 -39.76 -34.72
N GLY A 29 68.58 -39.88 -34.07
CA GLY A 29 69.87 -40.03 -34.77
C GLY A 29 70.70 -38.76 -34.90
N GLY A 30 71.96 -38.81 -34.45
CA GLY A 30 72.92 -37.75 -34.74
C GLY A 30 74.08 -37.70 -33.76
N THR A 31 75.21 -38.22 -34.22
CA THR A 31 76.46 -38.50 -33.52
C THR A 31 77.43 -37.29 -33.38
N THR A 32 78.47 -37.52 -32.58
CA THR A 32 79.85 -36.92 -32.58
C THR A 32 80.04 -35.57 -31.89
N GLY A 33 81.10 -35.33 -31.12
CA GLY A 33 82.27 -36.16 -30.80
C GLY A 33 83.36 -35.41 -30.00
N GLY A 34 84.14 -36.19 -29.23
CA GLY A 34 85.57 -35.98 -28.99
C GLY A 34 85.97 -35.71 -27.53
N SER A 35 87.06 -36.26 -26.96
CA SER A 35 88.18 -37.02 -27.52
C SER A 35 89.07 -37.59 -26.39
N GLY A 36 89.81 -38.67 -26.69
CA GLY A 36 91.10 -39.05 -26.08
C GLY A 36 91.03 -40.27 -25.16
N GLY A 37 91.83 -41.33 -25.28
CA GLY A 37 92.93 -41.74 -26.16
C GLY A 37 93.39 -43.12 -25.67
N SER A 38 93.51 -44.13 -26.53
CA SER A 38 94.76 -44.73 -27.06
C SER A 38 95.31 -45.96 -26.31
N GLY A 39 95.54 -47.05 -27.08
CA GLY A 39 96.42 -48.21 -26.80
C GLY A 39 95.71 -49.41 -26.16
N GLY A 40 95.79 -50.66 -26.61
CA GLY A 40 96.57 -51.32 -27.64
C GLY A 40 96.84 -52.78 -27.22
N SER A 41 96.39 -53.73 -28.06
CA SER A 41 96.88 -55.13 -28.26
C SER A 41 96.75 -56.22 -27.18
N GLY A 42 96.26 -57.41 -27.60
CA GLY A 42 96.82 -58.70 -27.15
C GLY A 42 95.88 -59.89 -26.89
N GLY A 43 95.52 -60.64 -27.95
CA GLY A 43 95.70 -62.11 -28.05
C GLY A 43 95.05 -63.12 -27.08
N SER A 44 94.16 -63.93 -27.69
CA SER A 44 94.13 -65.42 -27.67
C SER A 44 93.44 -66.22 -26.56
N GLY A 45 92.39 -66.94 -26.97
CA GLY A 45 92.34 -68.42 -26.88
C GLY A 45 91.30 -69.06 -25.94
N GLY A 46 90.48 -69.97 -26.48
CA GLY A 46 90.04 -71.17 -25.73
C GLY A 46 88.54 -71.49 -25.69
N SER A 47 88.13 -72.40 -26.57
CA SER A 47 86.86 -73.15 -26.72
C SER A 47 86.01 -73.52 -25.50
N GLY A 48 84.68 -73.52 -25.72
CA GLY A 48 83.84 -74.72 -25.72
C GLY A 48 83.09 -75.10 -24.43
N GLY A 49 81.76 -75.21 -24.51
CA GLY A 49 80.94 -75.96 -23.54
C GLY A 49 79.46 -75.57 -23.49
N SER A 50 78.60 -76.39 -24.10
CA SER A 50 77.13 -76.26 -24.16
C SER A 50 76.44 -76.75 -22.87
N GLY A 51 75.26 -76.20 -22.51
CA GLY A 51 74.39 -76.72 -21.46
C GLY A 51 73.00 -76.06 -21.46
N GLY A 52 71.95 -76.83 -21.79
CA GLY A 52 70.65 -76.34 -22.26
C GLY A 52 69.61 -75.89 -21.21
N THR A 53 68.64 -75.14 -21.72
CA THR A 53 67.44 -74.62 -21.03
C THR A 53 66.32 -75.66 -21.01
N SER A 54 65.70 -75.90 -19.85
CA SER A 54 64.56 -76.82 -19.70
C SER A 54 63.32 -76.32 -20.44
N SER A 55 62.86 -77.05 -21.46
CA SER A 55 61.58 -76.81 -22.13
C SER A 55 60.50 -77.73 -21.55
N GLY A 56 59.87 -77.32 -20.45
CA GLY A 56 58.64 -77.94 -19.96
C GLY A 56 57.42 -77.05 -20.23
N PRO A 57 56.19 -77.59 -20.26
CA PRO A 57 55.03 -76.81 -19.87
C PRO A 57 55.01 -76.67 -18.33
N PHE A 58 54.76 -75.46 -17.84
CA PHE A 58 54.74 -75.08 -16.43
C PHE A 58 53.31 -74.83 -15.94
N THR A 59 52.99 -75.28 -14.71
CA THR A 59 51.68 -75.05 -14.11
C THR A 59 51.54 -73.62 -13.59
N ILE A 60 50.31 -73.08 -13.66
CA ILE A 60 49.95 -71.79 -13.07
C ILE A 60 49.05 -72.04 -11.87
N GLY A 61 49.46 -71.56 -10.71
CA GLY A 61 48.76 -71.78 -9.45
C GLY A 61 49.10 -70.74 -8.40
N GLY A 62 48.41 -70.83 -7.28
CA GLY A 62 48.38 -69.77 -6.30
C GLY A 62 47.61 -70.12 -5.03
N THR A 63 47.38 -69.13 -4.18
CA THR A 63 46.58 -69.28 -2.96
C THR A 63 45.44 -68.27 -2.94
N VAL A 64 44.24 -68.72 -2.59
CA VAL A 64 43.09 -67.88 -2.26
C VAL A 64 43.00 -67.73 -0.75
N VAL A 65 42.88 -66.51 -0.23
CA VAL A 65 42.67 -66.21 1.19
C VAL A 65 41.44 -65.31 1.38
N GLY A 66 40.74 -65.47 2.51
CA GLY A 66 39.61 -64.63 2.88
C GLY A 66 38.28 -64.94 2.17
N LEU A 67 38.20 -66.01 1.38
CA LEU A 67 36.96 -66.43 0.72
C LEU A 67 35.98 -67.02 1.75
N SER A 68 34.89 -66.30 2.01
CA SER A 68 33.72 -66.73 2.79
C SER A 68 32.44 -66.81 1.95
N GLY A 69 32.40 -66.14 0.80
CA GLY A 69 31.29 -66.20 -0.17
C GLY A 69 31.39 -67.38 -1.12
N SER A 70 30.26 -67.79 -1.70
CA SER A 70 30.20 -68.81 -2.75
C SER A 70 30.18 -68.19 -4.16
N GLY A 71 30.70 -68.92 -5.15
CA GLY A 71 30.62 -68.55 -6.57
C GLY A 71 31.88 -67.97 -7.21
N LEU A 72 33.03 -67.97 -6.53
CA LEU A 72 34.31 -67.50 -7.11
C LEU A 72 34.74 -68.36 -8.29
N VAL A 73 35.02 -67.72 -9.42
CA VAL A 73 35.67 -68.35 -10.59
C VAL A 73 36.89 -67.53 -10.99
N LEU A 74 38.04 -68.17 -11.08
CA LEU A 74 39.26 -67.60 -11.65
C LEU A 74 39.40 -68.04 -13.11
N GLU A 75 40.06 -67.24 -13.93
CA GLU A 75 40.32 -67.55 -15.34
C GLU A 75 41.77 -67.23 -15.65
N ASP A 76 42.49 -68.15 -16.30
CA ASP A 76 43.79 -67.88 -16.91
C ASP A 76 43.66 -67.69 -18.42
N ASN A 77 44.31 -66.63 -18.93
CA ASN A 77 44.44 -66.33 -20.37
C ASN A 77 43.13 -66.32 -21.18
N GLY A 78 41.98 -66.06 -20.54
CA GLY A 78 40.69 -65.92 -21.21
C GLY A 78 40.01 -67.24 -21.60
N GLY A 79 40.45 -68.39 -21.08
CA GLY A 79 39.89 -69.69 -21.48
C GLY A 79 40.05 -70.87 -20.52
N ASP A 80 40.91 -70.79 -19.50
CA ASP A 80 41.03 -71.85 -18.48
C ASP A 80 40.35 -71.42 -17.17
N ASP A 81 39.06 -71.72 -17.06
CA ASP A 81 38.25 -71.36 -15.89
C ASP A 81 38.40 -72.36 -14.74
N LEU A 82 38.59 -71.85 -13.53
CA LEU A 82 38.68 -72.62 -12.31
C LEU A 82 37.73 -72.08 -11.25
N THR A 83 36.73 -72.89 -10.89
CA THR A 83 35.85 -72.59 -9.76
C THR A 83 36.57 -72.81 -8.43
N ILE A 84 36.52 -71.82 -7.54
CA ILE A 84 37.10 -71.87 -6.20
C ILE A 84 35.97 -71.89 -5.18
N THR A 85 35.94 -72.93 -4.34
CA THR A 85 34.85 -73.13 -3.37
C THR A 85 35.23 -72.81 -1.93
N LYS A 86 36.52 -72.59 -1.65
CA LYS A 86 37.04 -72.22 -0.32
C LYS A 86 38.43 -71.59 -0.41
N THR A 87 38.83 -70.91 0.67
CA THR A 87 40.23 -70.48 0.89
C THR A 87 41.18 -71.69 0.80
N GLY A 88 42.33 -71.52 0.14
CA GLY A 88 43.33 -72.58 -0.06
C GLY A 88 44.14 -72.43 -1.35
N VAL A 89 45.03 -73.39 -1.60
CA VAL A 89 45.86 -73.44 -2.82
C VAL A 89 45.02 -73.88 -4.02
N PHE A 90 45.26 -73.26 -5.19
CA PHE A 90 44.65 -73.61 -6.46
C PHE A 90 45.72 -73.78 -7.54
N ILE A 91 45.43 -74.59 -8.56
CA ILE A 91 46.27 -74.79 -9.74
C ILE A 91 45.34 -74.90 -10.95
N PHE A 92 45.61 -74.14 -12.01
CA PHE A 92 44.89 -74.22 -13.28
C PHE A 92 45.19 -75.54 -14.00
N LYS A 93 44.23 -76.02 -14.79
CA LYS A 93 44.32 -77.35 -15.42
C LYS A 93 45.30 -77.36 -16.60
N THR A 94 45.38 -76.25 -17.32
CA THR A 94 46.21 -76.08 -18.51
C THR A 94 47.58 -75.56 -18.12
N ALA A 95 48.63 -76.34 -18.39
CA ALA A 95 50.01 -75.90 -18.23
C ALA A 95 50.47 -75.08 -19.45
N ILE A 96 51.31 -74.08 -19.23
CA ILE A 96 51.79 -73.14 -20.25
C ILE A 96 53.21 -73.50 -20.68
N ALA A 97 53.48 -73.59 -21.98
CA ALA A 97 54.81 -73.86 -22.50
C ALA A 97 55.86 -72.86 -21.97
N GLY A 98 57.08 -73.31 -21.71
CA GLY A 98 58.17 -72.45 -21.24
C GLY A 98 58.39 -71.22 -22.12
N GLY A 99 58.35 -70.04 -21.50
CA GLY A 99 58.40 -68.74 -22.17
C GLY A 99 57.04 -68.15 -22.56
N GLY A 100 55.94 -68.87 -22.36
CA GLY A 100 54.57 -68.37 -22.56
C GLY A 100 54.08 -67.46 -21.44
N ALA A 101 53.16 -66.54 -21.75
CA ALA A 101 52.58 -65.62 -20.76
C ALA A 101 51.35 -66.23 -20.06
N TYR A 102 51.16 -65.92 -18.78
CA TYR A 102 49.94 -66.22 -18.02
C TYR A 102 49.25 -64.91 -17.60
N LYS A 103 47.93 -64.97 -17.45
CA LYS A 103 47.09 -63.85 -17.00
C LYS A 103 45.86 -64.40 -16.27
N VAL A 104 46.03 -64.59 -14.97
CA VAL A 104 45.00 -64.95 -14.00
C VAL A 104 44.16 -63.72 -13.62
N THR A 105 42.86 -63.82 -13.82
CA THR A 105 41.87 -62.81 -13.42
C THR A 105 40.69 -63.46 -12.69
N VAL A 106 39.92 -62.67 -11.94
CA VAL A 106 38.63 -63.13 -11.41
C VAL A 106 37.59 -63.02 -12.53
N LYS A 107 36.98 -64.15 -12.90
CA LYS A 107 35.89 -64.22 -13.87
C LYS A 107 34.53 -63.95 -13.22
N THR A 108 34.30 -64.51 -12.03
CA THR A 108 33.05 -64.35 -11.27
C THR A 108 33.37 -64.09 -9.80
N GLN A 109 32.81 -63.02 -9.23
CA GLN A 109 32.96 -62.69 -7.81
C GLN A 109 31.99 -63.50 -6.92
N PRO A 110 32.33 -63.77 -5.65
CA PRO A 110 31.41 -64.41 -4.71
C PRO A 110 30.21 -63.53 -4.39
N THR A 111 29.01 -64.12 -4.35
CA THR A 111 27.75 -63.37 -4.15
C THR A 111 27.11 -63.58 -2.79
N THR A 112 27.40 -64.69 -2.10
CA THR A 112 26.69 -65.07 -0.86
C THR A 112 27.63 -65.61 0.23
N PRO A 113 27.98 -64.82 1.27
CA PRO A 113 27.88 -63.36 1.33
C PRO A 113 28.67 -62.70 0.20
N SER A 114 28.28 -61.49 -0.20
CA SER A 114 28.97 -60.76 -1.26
C SER A 114 30.38 -60.39 -0.79
N GLN A 115 31.36 -60.72 -1.62
CA GLN A 115 32.76 -60.40 -1.38
C GLN A 115 33.39 -59.93 -2.68
N ASN A 116 34.47 -59.17 -2.56
CA ASN A 116 35.31 -58.83 -3.71
C ASN A 116 36.66 -59.54 -3.56
N CYS A 117 37.01 -60.35 -4.56
CA CYS A 117 38.29 -61.04 -4.66
C CYS A 117 39.19 -60.29 -5.66
N SER A 118 40.45 -60.09 -5.29
CA SER A 118 41.46 -59.48 -6.17
C SER A 118 42.65 -60.42 -6.36
N VAL A 119 43.29 -60.35 -7.53
CA VAL A 119 44.44 -61.19 -7.88
C VAL A 119 45.70 -60.32 -7.89
N THR A 120 46.73 -60.75 -7.18
CA THR A 120 48.10 -60.19 -7.22
C THR A 120 49.06 -61.26 -7.74
N ASN A 121 50.14 -60.82 -8.40
CA ASN A 121 51.02 -61.68 -9.21
C ASN A 121 50.28 -62.48 -10.29
N GLY A 122 49.11 -62.00 -10.72
CA GLY A 122 48.25 -62.68 -11.67
C GLY A 122 48.75 -62.67 -13.11
N ASN A 123 49.85 -61.99 -13.43
CA ASN A 123 50.41 -62.01 -14.78
C ASN A 123 51.93 -62.22 -14.76
N GLY A 124 52.48 -62.77 -15.84
CA GLY A 124 53.91 -62.99 -15.98
C GLY A 124 54.27 -63.97 -17.10
N THR A 125 55.55 -64.33 -17.20
CA THR A 125 56.05 -65.35 -18.15
C THR A 125 56.39 -66.63 -17.40
N ALA A 126 55.83 -67.74 -17.82
CA ALA A 126 56.08 -69.05 -17.24
C ALA A 126 57.47 -69.56 -17.65
N THR A 127 58.47 -69.33 -16.80
CA THR A 127 59.84 -69.89 -16.93
C THR A 127 60.12 -71.02 -15.94
N ALA A 128 59.19 -71.24 -14.99
CA ALA A 128 59.07 -72.33 -14.04
C ALA A 128 57.59 -72.44 -13.60
N ASN A 129 57.24 -73.47 -12.80
CA ASN A 129 55.89 -73.55 -12.20
C ASN A 129 55.59 -72.30 -11.36
N VAL A 130 54.52 -71.60 -11.68
CA VAL A 130 54.08 -70.38 -11.00
C VAL A 130 53.17 -70.80 -9.85
N THR A 131 53.56 -70.45 -8.61
CA THR A 131 52.81 -70.82 -7.39
C THR A 131 52.47 -69.60 -6.51
N ASN A 132 52.88 -68.41 -6.92
CA ASN A 132 52.81 -67.18 -6.15
C ASN A 132 51.66 -66.25 -6.57
N VAL A 133 50.71 -66.73 -7.41
CA VAL A 133 49.47 -65.99 -7.68
C VAL A 133 48.68 -65.93 -6.38
N GLN A 134 48.32 -64.73 -5.93
CA GLN A 134 47.65 -64.55 -4.64
C GLN A 134 46.28 -63.92 -4.87
N VAL A 135 45.22 -64.62 -4.47
CA VAL A 135 43.84 -64.15 -4.52
C VAL A 135 43.39 -63.79 -3.12
N THR A 136 42.91 -62.57 -2.90
CA THR A 136 42.45 -62.09 -1.59
C THR A 136 41.01 -61.63 -1.70
N CYS A 137 40.12 -62.22 -0.90
CA CYS A 137 38.69 -61.92 -0.83
C CYS A 137 38.32 -61.25 0.50
N GLY A 138 37.40 -60.28 0.49
CA GLY A 138 36.95 -59.60 1.71
C GLY A 138 35.52 -59.03 1.61
N ASN A 139 34.95 -58.69 2.77
CA ASN A 139 33.65 -58.01 2.86
C ASN A 139 33.69 -56.65 2.17
N ILE A 140 32.57 -56.24 1.59
CA ILE A 140 32.39 -54.93 0.98
C ILE A 140 31.27 -54.16 1.67
N PHE A 141 31.41 -52.83 1.70
CA PHE A 141 30.49 -51.89 2.33
C PHE A 141 30.14 -50.75 1.37
N THR A 142 28.94 -50.20 1.51
CA THR A 142 28.46 -49.08 0.70
C THR A 142 28.73 -47.73 1.38
N VAL A 143 28.87 -46.69 0.57
CA VAL A 143 28.97 -45.29 1.03
C VAL A 143 27.74 -44.54 0.55
N GLY A 144 27.04 -43.86 1.45
CA GLY A 144 25.82 -43.13 1.16
C GLY A 144 25.54 -42.04 2.19
N GLY A 145 24.46 -41.30 1.94
CA GLY A 145 24.17 -40.09 2.68
C GLY A 145 22.89 -39.38 2.24
N SER A 146 22.75 -38.13 2.68
CA SER A 146 21.64 -37.26 2.30
C SER A 146 22.12 -35.90 1.81
N ILE A 147 21.34 -35.31 0.91
CA ILE A 147 21.50 -33.98 0.34
C ILE A 147 20.35 -33.13 0.85
N SER A 148 20.64 -31.89 1.23
CA SER A 148 19.65 -30.88 1.64
C SER A 148 19.80 -29.61 0.80
N GLY A 149 18.67 -28.97 0.48
CA GLY A 149 18.66 -27.68 -0.22
C GLY A 149 18.91 -27.74 -1.73
N LEU A 150 18.84 -28.91 -2.36
CA LEU A 150 19.10 -29.06 -3.79
C LEU A 150 17.95 -28.49 -4.64
N ILE A 151 18.21 -27.48 -5.45
CA ILE A 151 17.25 -26.86 -6.39
C ILE A 151 17.75 -27.03 -7.82
N GLY A 152 19.07 -26.90 -8.01
CA GLY A 152 19.73 -27.03 -9.29
C GLY A 152 19.77 -28.46 -9.80
N THR A 153 19.72 -28.60 -11.12
CA THR A 153 19.92 -29.87 -11.82
C THR A 153 21.38 -30.08 -12.24
N GLY A 154 21.76 -31.32 -12.52
CA GLY A 154 23.08 -31.67 -13.07
C GLY A 154 24.18 -31.96 -12.04
N MET A 155 23.83 -32.10 -10.76
CA MET A 155 24.78 -32.41 -9.70
C MET A 155 25.37 -33.83 -9.83
N VAL A 156 26.69 -33.95 -9.65
CA VAL A 156 27.40 -35.24 -9.61
C VAL A 156 28.29 -35.30 -8.38
N LEU A 157 28.08 -36.31 -7.54
CA LEU A 157 28.97 -36.66 -6.45
C LEU A 157 30.03 -37.64 -6.92
N GLN A 158 31.21 -37.63 -6.30
CA GLN A 158 32.29 -38.56 -6.61
C GLN A 158 32.91 -39.11 -5.33
N ASP A 159 33.06 -40.42 -5.24
CA ASP A 159 33.86 -41.07 -4.20
C ASP A 159 35.23 -41.50 -4.76
N ASN A 160 36.28 -41.23 -3.98
CA ASN A 160 37.66 -41.66 -4.23
C ASN A 160 38.22 -41.34 -5.63
N GLY A 161 37.70 -40.32 -6.30
CA GLY A 161 38.18 -39.87 -7.61
C GLY A 161 37.67 -40.66 -8.82
N THR A 162 36.88 -41.72 -8.62
CA THR A 162 36.49 -42.63 -9.72
C THR A 162 35.03 -43.08 -9.72
N ASP A 163 34.34 -43.13 -8.57
CA ASP A 163 32.94 -43.57 -8.50
C ASP A 163 32.00 -42.36 -8.57
N ASN A 164 31.50 -42.06 -9.76
CA ASN A 164 30.66 -40.88 -10.01
C ASN A 164 29.18 -41.24 -9.91
N LEU A 165 28.43 -40.47 -9.12
CA LEU A 165 26.98 -40.62 -8.92
C LEU A 165 26.23 -39.34 -9.35
N ALA A 166 25.46 -39.43 -10.42
CA ALA A 166 24.54 -38.38 -10.83
C ALA A 166 23.32 -38.34 -9.90
N ILE A 167 22.98 -37.16 -9.39
CA ILE A 167 21.86 -36.96 -8.45
C ILE A 167 20.63 -36.52 -9.23
N ASN A 168 19.52 -37.24 -9.01
CA ASN A 168 18.20 -36.92 -9.56
C ASN A 168 17.24 -36.53 -8.44
N GLY A 169 16.55 -35.40 -8.59
CA GLY A 169 15.59 -34.88 -7.60
C GLY A 169 15.93 -33.46 -7.13
N THR A 170 15.04 -32.90 -6.31
CA THR A 170 15.19 -31.58 -5.66
C THR A 170 14.74 -31.68 -4.19
N GLY A 171 15.07 -30.68 -3.38
CA GLY A 171 14.82 -30.67 -1.94
C GLY A 171 15.79 -31.60 -1.19
N ASN A 172 15.22 -32.59 -0.50
CA ASN A 172 15.99 -33.56 0.28
C ASN A 172 16.12 -34.86 -0.50
N VAL A 173 17.36 -35.25 -0.84
CA VAL A 173 17.64 -36.42 -1.68
C VAL A 173 18.58 -37.36 -0.93
N ASN A 174 18.21 -38.64 -0.80
CA ASN A 174 19.12 -39.67 -0.29
C ASN A 174 19.94 -40.26 -1.44
N PHE A 175 21.20 -40.60 -1.17
CA PHE A 175 22.09 -41.18 -2.18
C PHE A 175 22.91 -42.34 -1.62
N THR A 176 23.35 -43.23 -2.50
CA THR A 176 24.29 -44.32 -2.19
C THR A 176 25.12 -44.57 -3.44
N PHE A 177 26.44 -44.61 -3.30
CA PHE A 177 27.36 -44.91 -4.39
C PHE A 177 27.22 -46.36 -4.86
N ALA A 178 27.40 -46.57 -6.17
CA ALA A 178 27.13 -47.85 -6.80
C ALA A 178 28.27 -48.86 -6.57
N THR A 179 29.51 -48.41 -6.33
CA THR A 179 30.67 -49.28 -6.13
C THR A 179 30.90 -49.51 -4.64
N PRO A 180 30.67 -50.73 -4.12
CA PRO A 180 31.01 -51.05 -2.74
C PRO A 180 32.53 -51.16 -2.58
N LEU A 181 33.04 -50.70 -1.44
CA LEU A 181 34.46 -50.70 -1.12
C LEU A 181 34.79 -51.77 -0.07
N PRO A 182 35.98 -52.39 -0.10
CA PRO A 182 36.34 -53.44 0.83
C PRO A 182 36.50 -52.90 2.27
N ALA A 183 36.29 -53.78 3.25
CA ALA A 183 36.56 -53.49 4.66
C ALA A 183 38.00 -52.94 4.87
N GLY A 184 38.13 -51.86 5.62
CA GLY A 184 39.38 -51.15 5.86
C GLY A 184 39.77 -50.13 4.78
N ALA A 185 39.05 -50.05 3.66
CA ALA A 185 39.28 -49.01 2.66
C ALA A 185 38.85 -47.63 3.17
N THR A 186 39.51 -46.58 2.66
CA THR A 186 39.09 -45.20 2.87
C THR A 186 38.05 -44.78 1.84
N TYR A 187 37.13 -43.91 2.23
CA TYR A 187 36.23 -43.19 1.32
C TYR A 187 36.52 -41.70 1.36
N ALA A 188 36.25 -41.01 0.25
CA ALA A 188 36.46 -39.58 0.06
C ALA A 188 35.43 -39.02 -0.94
N VAL A 189 34.25 -38.69 -0.41
CA VAL A 189 33.12 -38.10 -1.13
C VAL A 189 33.36 -36.60 -1.36
N THR A 190 33.28 -36.20 -2.63
CA THR A 190 33.42 -34.82 -3.10
C THR A 190 32.29 -34.48 -4.08
N VAL A 191 32.06 -33.18 -4.31
CA VAL A 191 31.19 -32.72 -5.40
C VAL A 191 32.04 -32.60 -6.68
N LEU A 192 31.81 -33.50 -7.64
CA LEU A 192 32.49 -33.46 -8.93
C LEU A 192 31.92 -32.37 -9.84
N THR A 193 30.59 -32.29 -9.90
CA THR A 193 29.87 -31.27 -10.69
C THR A 193 28.84 -30.60 -9.80
N GLN A 194 28.99 -29.28 -9.64
CA GLN A 194 27.98 -28.46 -8.96
C GLN A 194 26.70 -28.35 -9.80
N PRO A 195 25.52 -28.23 -9.19
CA PRO A 195 24.28 -27.97 -9.92
C PRO A 195 24.38 -26.67 -10.74
N SER A 196 23.84 -26.64 -11.96
CA SER A 196 23.99 -25.50 -12.88
C SER A 196 22.69 -24.78 -13.24
N ASN A 197 21.52 -25.38 -13.03
CA ASN A 197 20.22 -24.80 -13.39
C ASN A 197 19.17 -25.00 -12.29
N PRO A 198 18.98 -24.02 -11.38
CA PRO A 198 19.86 -22.86 -11.14
C PRO A 198 21.26 -23.28 -10.63
N ALA A 199 22.26 -22.43 -10.84
CA ALA A 199 23.60 -22.67 -10.31
C ALA A 199 23.59 -22.65 -8.78
N GLN A 200 24.16 -23.66 -8.14
CA GLN A 200 24.24 -23.75 -6.67
C GLN A 200 25.62 -24.21 -6.24
N THR A 201 26.00 -23.84 -5.02
CA THR A 201 27.21 -24.38 -4.38
C THR A 201 26.79 -25.35 -3.29
N CYS A 202 27.17 -26.62 -3.46
CA CYS A 202 26.98 -27.67 -2.48
C CYS A 202 28.31 -28.05 -1.82
N THR A 203 28.28 -28.29 -0.51
CA THR A 203 29.45 -28.69 0.29
C THR A 203 29.20 -30.01 0.99
N VAL A 204 30.23 -30.85 1.11
CA VAL A 204 30.16 -32.17 1.76
C VAL A 204 30.68 -32.10 3.20
N LEU A 205 29.92 -32.67 4.13
CA LEU A 205 30.29 -32.94 5.52
C LEU A 205 30.34 -34.45 5.75
N ASN A 206 31.21 -34.89 6.65
CA ASN A 206 31.50 -36.31 6.89
C ASN A 206 31.93 -37.07 5.62
N GLY A 207 32.49 -36.36 4.64
CA GLY A 207 32.83 -36.90 3.33
C GLY A 207 34.02 -37.85 3.31
N THR A 208 34.77 -37.99 4.40
CA THR A 208 35.97 -38.85 4.46
C THR A 208 35.94 -39.78 5.66
N GLY A 209 36.46 -41.01 5.52
CA GLY A 209 36.59 -41.96 6.63
C GLY A 209 37.11 -43.32 6.20
N THR A 210 37.06 -44.31 7.10
CA THR A 210 37.47 -45.71 6.86
C THR A 210 36.31 -46.67 7.10
N LEU A 211 36.14 -47.65 6.22
CA LEU A 211 34.99 -48.55 6.21
C LEU A 211 35.16 -49.76 7.13
N ASN A 212 34.36 -49.82 8.19
CA ASN A 212 34.14 -51.02 9.00
C ASN A 212 32.68 -51.54 8.92
N THR A 213 31.79 -50.74 8.33
CA THR A 213 30.37 -50.98 8.06
C THR A 213 29.92 -50.06 6.91
N SER A 214 28.71 -50.23 6.38
CA SER A 214 28.13 -49.28 5.42
C SER A 214 27.92 -47.90 6.05
N ILE A 215 28.28 -46.84 5.31
CA ILE A 215 28.19 -45.45 5.73
C ILE A 215 26.91 -44.84 5.16
N THR A 216 26.13 -44.16 6.00
CA THR A 216 24.86 -43.51 5.62
C THR A 216 24.75 -42.06 6.11
N ASN A 217 25.81 -41.52 6.71
CA ASN A 217 25.80 -40.22 7.38
C ASN A 217 26.62 -39.13 6.66
N VAL A 218 27.02 -39.37 5.40
CA VAL A 218 27.57 -38.29 4.55
C VAL A 218 26.47 -37.26 4.34
N GLN A 219 26.75 -36.00 4.64
CA GLN A 219 25.78 -34.91 4.48
C GLN A 219 26.26 -33.96 3.40
N VAL A 220 25.37 -33.61 2.47
CA VAL A 220 25.65 -32.58 1.46
C VAL A 220 24.66 -31.44 1.64
N ILE A 221 25.18 -30.24 1.81
CA ILE A 221 24.38 -29.02 2.02
C ILE A 221 24.54 -28.15 0.77
N CYS A 222 23.45 -27.90 0.07
CA CYS A 222 23.39 -27.00 -1.08
C CYS A 222 22.81 -25.65 -0.64
N ASN A 223 23.62 -24.59 -0.76
CA ASN A 223 23.19 -23.24 -0.39
C ASN A 223 22.08 -22.77 -1.34
N GLN A 224 20.98 -22.27 -0.76
CA GLN A 224 19.86 -21.72 -1.51
C GLN A 224 20.05 -20.21 -1.73
N PRO A 225 19.58 -19.65 -2.86
CA PRO A 225 19.45 -18.21 -2.98
C PRO A 225 18.48 -17.70 -1.90
N ALA A 226 18.76 -16.51 -1.39
CA ALA A 226 17.93 -15.84 -0.41
C ALA A 226 17.49 -14.48 -0.97
N PHE A 227 16.28 -14.07 -0.61
CA PHE A 227 15.62 -12.89 -1.16
C PHE A 227 15.36 -11.88 -0.05
N THR A 228 15.50 -10.60 -0.39
CA THR A 228 15.16 -9.51 0.52
C THR A 228 13.64 -9.39 0.64
N ILE A 229 13.16 -9.11 1.85
CA ILE A 229 11.76 -8.74 2.10
C ILE A 229 11.73 -7.25 2.42
N GLY A 230 10.89 -6.49 1.73
CA GLY A 230 10.83 -5.05 1.87
C GLY A 230 9.56 -4.45 1.30
N GLY A 231 9.44 -3.13 1.42
CA GLY A 231 8.20 -2.44 1.17
C GLY A 231 8.29 -0.94 1.38
N SER A 232 7.13 -0.31 1.60
CA SER A 232 7.02 1.10 1.93
C SER A 232 6.15 1.33 3.17
N VAL A 233 6.58 2.26 4.03
CA VAL A 233 5.76 2.86 5.08
C VAL A 233 5.19 4.17 4.57
N VAL A 234 3.88 4.36 4.72
CA VAL A 234 3.16 5.59 4.40
C VAL A 234 2.29 6.02 5.59
N GLY A 235 2.01 7.31 5.69
CA GLY A 235 1.20 7.88 6.77
C GLY A 235 1.88 7.89 8.15
N LEU A 236 3.18 7.66 8.24
CA LEU A 236 3.93 7.72 9.51
C LEU A 236 4.49 9.14 9.70
N VAL A 237 4.04 9.84 10.73
CA VAL A 237 4.39 11.24 10.97
C VAL A 237 5.85 11.36 11.44
N PRO A 238 6.73 12.14 10.75
CA PRO A 238 8.10 12.34 11.22
C PRO A 238 8.15 13.15 12.53
N GLY A 239 8.82 12.63 13.56
CA GLY A 239 8.96 13.32 14.85
C GLY A 239 9.86 12.57 15.83
N THR A 240 10.34 13.25 16.88
CA THR A 240 11.21 12.64 17.90
C THR A 240 10.48 11.53 18.66
N GLY A 241 10.84 10.27 18.38
CA GLY A 241 10.21 9.08 18.97
C GLY A 241 9.18 8.38 18.07
N ASN A 242 8.98 8.85 16.84
CA ASN A 242 7.95 8.31 15.94
C ASN A 242 8.54 7.18 15.08
N THR A 243 8.67 6.00 15.68
CA THR A 243 9.06 4.76 14.98
C THR A 243 7.89 3.78 14.97
N VAL A 244 7.70 3.10 13.85
CA VAL A 244 7.00 1.81 13.82
C VAL A 244 8.06 0.70 13.89
N GLU A 245 7.82 -0.34 14.67
CA GLU A 245 8.64 -1.54 14.66
C GLU A 245 7.94 -2.60 13.82
N LEU A 246 8.52 -2.92 12.68
CA LEU A 246 8.06 -4.00 11.81
C LEU A 246 8.80 -5.27 12.16
N GLN A 247 8.15 -6.41 11.98
CA GLN A 247 8.74 -7.71 12.25
C GLN A 247 8.41 -8.68 11.13
N ASP A 248 9.41 -9.32 10.52
CA ASP A 248 9.22 -10.49 9.67
C ASP A 248 9.41 -11.78 10.49
N ASN A 249 8.50 -12.74 10.30
CA ASN A 249 8.58 -14.11 10.83
C ASN A 249 8.84 -14.20 12.35
N ALA A 250 8.34 -13.23 13.13
CA ALA A 250 8.44 -13.17 14.59
C ALA A 250 9.88 -13.06 15.16
N GLY A 251 10.84 -12.53 14.39
CA GLY A 251 12.21 -12.36 14.89
C GLY A 251 13.19 -11.49 14.10
N ASP A 252 12.80 -10.95 12.94
CA ASP A 252 13.59 -9.95 12.22
C ASP A 252 12.94 -8.57 12.33
N ASP A 253 13.39 -7.80 13.33
CA ASP A 253 12.77 -6.53 13.71
C ASP A 253 13.44 -5.35 13.01
N LEU A 254 12.63 -4.39 12.56
CA LEU A 254 13.08 -3.20 11.86
C LEU A 254 12.31 -1.97 12.34
N PHE A 255 13.04 -1.02 12.93
CA PHE A 255 12.49 0.31 13.23
C PHE A 255 12.48 1.17 11.96
N VAL A 256 11.32 1.74 11.65
CA VAL A 256 11.13 2.64 10.52
C VAL A 256 10.61 3.99 11.02
N THR A 257 11.16 5.09 10.50
CA THR A 257 10.77 6.47 10.81
C THR A 257 10.30 7.21 9.57
N GLY A 258 9.16 7.88 9.66
CA GLY A 258 8.59 8.66 8.56
C GLY A 258 8.16 7.80 7.36
N ASN A 259 7.72 8.48 6.31
CA ASN A 259 7.40 7.82 5.04
C ASN A 259 8.70 7.44 4.32
N THR A 260 8.93 6.14 4.13
CA THR A 260 10.15 5.63 3.50
C THR A 260 9.93 4.24 2.93
N SER A 261 10.79 3.84 1.99
CA SER A 261 10.97 2.41 1.71
C SER A 261 11.76 1.73 2.84
N PHE A 262 11.50 0.45 3.05
CA PHE A 262 12.19 -0.37 4.03
C PHE A 262 12.60 -1.72 3.42
N THR A 263 13.60 -2.35 4.01
CA THR A 263 14.03 -3.71 3.68
C THR A 263 14.54 -4.36 4.95
N PHE A 264 13.99 -5.54 5.27
CA PHE A 264 14.38 -6.33 6.42
C PHE A 264 15.85 -6.75 6.32
N PRO A 265 16.61 -6.73 7.44
CA PRO A 265 18.02 -7.12 7.44
C PRO A 265 18.26 -8.58 7.03
N THR A 266 17.34 -9.48 7.39
CA THR A 266 17.47 -10.91 7.14
C THR A 266 16.76 -11.29 5.85
N THR A 267 17.46 -11.99 4.96
CA THR A 267 16.89 -12.52 3.73
C THR A 267 16.18 -13.85 3.98
N VAL A 268 15.07 -14.10 3.27
CA VAL A 268 14.33 -15.38 3.31
C VAL A 268 14.80 -16.29 2.18
N THR A 269 15.19 -17.53 2.50
CA THR A 269 15.65 -18.53 1.50
C THR A 269 14.54 -18.90 0.52
N ASN A 270 14.89 -19.24 -0.72
CA ASN A 270 13.94 -19.61 -1.77
C ASN A 270 12.97 -20.73 -1.33
N GLY A 271 11.67 -20.43 -1.38
CA GLY A 271 10.60 -21.32 -0.92
C GLY A 271 10.21 -21.13 0.56
N GLY A 272 10.92 -20.27 1.30
CA GLY A 272 10.56 -19.85 2.66
C GLY A 272 9.36 -18.91 2.66
N ILE A 273 8.60 -18.92 3.76
CA ILE A 273 7.47 -18.01 3.98
C ILE A 273 8.01 -16.73 4.62
N TYR A 274 7.53 -15.58 4.16
CA TYR A 274 7.63 -14.33 4.90
C TYR A 274 6.27 -13.98 5.53
N ASN A 275 6.31 -13.31 6.67
CA ASN A 275 5.13 -12.86 7.40
C ASN A 275 5.47 -11.58 8.17
N VAL A 276 5.22 -10.45 7.54
CA VAL A 276 5.45 -9.11 8.07
C VAL A 276 4.30 -8.68 8.97
N SER A 277 4.62 -8.08 10.09
CA SER A 277 3.65 -7.54 11.04
C SER A 277 4.16 -6.25 11.66
N VAL A 278 3.26 -5.47 12.25
CA VAL A 278 3.65 -4.36 13.14
C VAL A 278 3.81 -4.94 14.54
N PHE A 279 5.05 -5.02 15.02
CA PHE A 279 5.36 -5.47 16.37
C PHE A 279 5.08 -4.38 17.41
N LEU A 280 5.47 -3.14 17.10
CA LEU A 280 5.16 -1.97 17.92
C LEU A 280 4.51 -0.87 17.08
N GLN A 281 3.29 -0.52 17.47
CA GLN A 281 2.57 0.62 16.89
C GLN A 281 3.26 1.93 17.32
N PRO A 282 3.24 2.97 16.46
CA PRO A 282 3.83 4.27 16.80
C PRO A 282 3.09 4.89 17.99
N THR A 283 3.84 5.39 18.98
CA THR A 283 3.28 5.84 20.27
C THR A 283 2.76 7.27 20.28
N SER A 284 3.13 8.05 19.27
CA SER A 284 2.89 9.51 19.19
C SER A 284 1.77 9.89 18.23
N GLN A 285 1.28 8.93 17.44
CA GLN A 285 0.11 9.11 16.60
C GLN A 285 -1.01 8.19 17.09
N PRO A 286 -2.27 8.67 17.15
CA PRO A 286 -3.38 7.93 17.74
C PRO A 286 -3.82 6.72 16.91
N GLN A 287 -3.43 6.64 15.62
CA GLN A 287 -3.90 5.60 14.70
C GLN A 287 -2.89 4.47 14.48
N PRO A 288 -3.35 3.21 14.39
CA PRO A 288 -2.49 2.07 14.14
C PRO A 288 -2.09 1.99 12.67
N CYS A 289 -0.90 1.46 12.42
CA CYS A 289 -0.46 1.02 11.11
C CYS A 289 -1.03 -0.37 10.78
N ASN A 290 -1.55 -0.51 9.56
CA ASN A 290 -1.97 -1.77 8.96
C ASN A 290 -0.90 -2.25 7.97
N VAL A 291 -0.78 -3.57 7.81
CA VAL A 291 0.16 -4.17 6.84
C VAL A 291 -0.61 -4.90 5.74
N PHE A 292 -0.19 -4.69 4.51
CA PHE A 292 -0.73 -5.32 3.30
C PHE A 292 0.38 -6.04 2.54
N ASN A 293 -0.01 -7.03 1.72
CA ASN A 293 0.92 -7.93 1.02
C ASN A 293 1.96 -8.54 1.98
N TYR A 294 1.55 -8.79 3.21
CA TYR A 294 2.45 -9.04 4.33
C TYR A 294 2.92 -10.49 4.43
N THR A 295 2.33 -11.42 3.65
CA THR A 295 2.73 -12.83 3.69
C THR A 295 2.75 -13.47 2.31
N GLY A 296 3.67 -14.39 2.10
CA GLY A 296 3.83 -15.13 0.85
C GLY A 296 5.06 -16.04 0.86
N ILE A 297 5.33 -16.68 -0.28
CA ILE A 297 6.51 -17.53 -0.47
C ILE A 297 7.58 -16.73 -1.21
N ALA A 298 8.77 -16.61 -0.64
CA ALA A 298 9.90 -15.93 -1.25
C ALA A 298 10.47 -16.74 -2.42
N THR A 299 10.18 -16.29 -3.64
CA THR A 299 10.74 -16.83 -4.91
C THR A 299 11.53 -15.80 -5.72
N ALA A 300 11.49 -14.53 -5.28
CA ALA A 300 12.23 -13.37 -5.75
C ALA A 300 12.28 -12.33 -4.63
N ASN A 301 13.02 -11.23 -4.82
CA ASN A 301 12.98 -10.09 -3.90
C ASN A 301 11.55 -9.54 -3.81
N VAL A 302 11.05 -9.39 -2.58
CA VAL A 302 9.73 -8.82 -2.27
C VAL A 302 9.93 -7.35 -1.92
N SER A 303 9.19 -6.47 -2.57
CA SER A 303 9.31 -5.01 -2.39
C SER A 303 7.96 -4.28 -2.32
N ASP A 304 6.86 -5.04 -2.28
CA ASP A 304 5.48 -4.57 -2.39
C ASP A 304 4.69 -4.72 -1.08
N VAL A 305 5.36 -5.02 0.04
CA VAL A 305 4.76 -4.92 1.37
C VAL A 305 4.41 -3.45 1.63
N LEU A 306 3.17 -3.18 2.01
CA LEU A 306 2.72 -1.81 2.33
C LEU A 306 2.37 -1.75 3.81
N VAL A 307 3.02 -0.85 4.52
CA VAL A 307 2.67 -0.47 5.89
C VAL A 307 2.00 0.89 5.82
N ASP A 308 0.72 0.94 6.12
CA ASP A 308 -0.10 2.13 6.03
C ASP A 308 -0.56 2.56 7.41
N CYS A 309 -0.09 3.74 7.83
CA CYS A 309 -0.39 4.34 9.10
C CYS A 309 -1.54 5.37 9.05
N GLN A 310 -2.46 5.22 8.09
CA GLN A 310 -3.81 5.78 8.01
C GLN A 310 -3.95 7.30 7.87
N HIS A 311 -2.87 8.04 7.60
CA HIS A 311 -2.95 9.48 7.32
C HIS A 311 -3.07 9.76 5.82
N ASN A 312 -3.89 10.74 5.45
CA ASN A 312 -4.27 11.10 4.07
C ASN A 312 -5.11 10.03 3.36
N ASP A 313 -5.84 9.20 4.11
CA ASP A 313 -6.66 8.14 3.54
C ASP A 313 -8.15 8.35 3.74
N TRP A 314 -8.87 8.14 2.64
CA TRP A 314 -10.31 8.11 2.67
C TRP A 314 -10.76 6.76 3.19
N ASN A 315 -11.72 6.80 4.09
CA ASN A 315 -12.49 5.64 4.52
C ASN A 315 -13.95 5.93 4.25
N TRP A 316 -14.57 5.15 3.39
CA TRP A 316 -16.02 5.21 3.23
C TRP A 316 -16.66 4.16 4.12
N THR A 317 -17.74 4.55 4.77
CA THR A 317 -18.46 3.69 5.70
C THR A 317 -19.86 3.43 5.18
N SER A 318 -20.23 2.16 5.14
CA SER A 318 -21.62 1.72 4.96
C SER A 318 -21.97 0.71 6.04
N TRP A 319 -23.20 0.83 6.57
CA TRP A 319 -23.75 -0.04 7.59
C TRP A 319 -23.90 -1.51 7.14
N TYR A 320 -23.84 -1.79 5.83
CA TYR A 320 -23.87 -3.15 5.28
C TYR A 320 -22.52 -3.54 4.64
N ILE A 321 -21.85 -4.53 5.23
CA ILE A 321 -20.49 -4.97 4.83
C ILE A 321 -20.50 -5.71 3.47
N GLY A 322 -21.63 -6.29 3.06
CA GLY A 322 -21.75 -7.16 1.88
C GLY A 322 -22.28 -6.51 0.59
N GLY A 323 -22.55 -5.21 0.61
CA GLY A 323 -23.12 -4.49 -0.51
C GLY A 323 -23.29 -3.05 -0.11
N THR A 324 -22.85 -2.15 -0.96
CA THR A 324 -23.03 -0.73 -0.69
C THR A 324 -23.64 -0.15 -1.94
N ASN A 325 -24.52 0.80 -1.74
CA ASN A 325 -24.94 1.67 -2.80
C ASN A 325 -23.72 2.51 -3.21
N LYS A 326 -22.82 1.86 -3.96
CA LYS A 326 -21.65 2.41 -4.64
C LYS A 326 -22.05 3.46 -5.69
N SER A 327 -23.35 3.69 -5.83
CA SER A 327 -24.03 4.30 -6.95
C SER A 327 -24.89 5.52 -6.57
N ASN A 328 -24.96 6.49 -7.47
CA ASN A 328 -26.02 7.50 -7.56
C ASN A 328 -27.37 6.79 -7.50
N ASN A 329 -28.15 7.09 -6.47
CA ASN A 329 -29.16 6.15 -6.09
C ASN A 329 -30.43 6.22 -6.97
N TYR A 330 -30.59 7.18 -7.90
CA TYR A 330 -31.91 7.34 -8.55
C TYR A 330 -31.97 7.76 -10.03
N SER A 331 -30.86 7.92 -10.77
CA SER A 331 -30.97 8.16 -12.23
C SER A 331 -31.29 6.91 -13.05
N THR A 332 -31.17 5.70 -12.48
CA THR A 332 -31.33 4.41 -13.20
C THR A 332 -32.02 3.28 -12.42
N ALA A 333 -32.56 3.50 -11.22
CA ALA A 333 -33.14 2.43 -10.42
C ALA A 333 -34.46 1.93 -11.06
N VAL A 334 -34.50 0.64 -11.45
CA VAL A 334 -35.71 -0.04 -11.92
C VAL A 334 -36.54 -0.42 -10.69
N THR A 335 -37.79 0.02 -10.63
CA THR A 335 -38.74 -0.44 -9.61
C THR A 335 -39.04 -1.94 -9.77
N PRO A 336 -39.07 -2.76 -8.71
CA PRO A 336 -38.97 -2.39 -7.29
C PRO A 336 -37.54 -2.36 -6.74
N LEU A 337 -37.31 -1.45 -5.78
CA LEU A 337 -36.03 -1.29 -5.08
C LEU A 337 -35.68 -2.58 -4.31
N PRO A 338 -34.43 -3.07 -4.38
CA PRO A 338 -33.98 -4.17 -3.53
C PRO A 338 -33.95 -3.71 -2.07
N THR A 339 -34.74 -4.35 -1.21
CA THR A 339 -34.63 -4.23 0.25
C THR A 339 -33.36 -4.92 0.75
N PRO A 340 -32.69 -4.41 1.81
CA PRO A 340 -33.15 -3.44 2.80
C PRO A 340 -32.28 -2.17 2.85
N ASP A 341 -32.33 -1.29 1.84
CA ASP A 341 -31.59 -0.01 1.86
C ASP A 341 -32.33 1.12 2.63
N LEU A 342 -32.95 0.77 3.76
CA LEU A 342 -34.00 1.58 4.42
C LEU A 342 -33.50 2.49 5.57
N ASN A 343 -32.18 2.63 5.77
CA ASN A 343 -31.60 3.46 6.84
C ASN A 343 -30.53 4.40 6.27
N THR A 344 -30.92 5.33 5.40
CA THR A 344 -30.03 6.40 4.91
C THR A 344 -30.83 7.68 4.68
N PRO A 345 -30.27 8.87 4.91
CA PRO A 345 -30.89 10.15 4.57
C PRO A 345 -31.08 10.37 3.04
N GLY A 346 -30.93 9.37 2.17
CA GLY A 346 -31.00 9.60 0.73
C GLY A 346 -29.91 10.55 0.21
N GLY A 347 -29.92 10.78 -1.11
CA GLY A 347 -28.88 11.57 -1.78
C GLY A 347 -29.20 13.06 -1.75
N ARG A 348 -28.28 13.91 -1.29
CA ARG A 348 -28.56 15.35 -1.11
C ARG A 348 -27.34 16.27 -1.22
N ASP A 349 -27.59 17.49 -1.69
CA ASP A 349 -26.64 18.60 -1.87
C ASP A 349 -26.90 19.74 -0.84
N PHE A 350 -25.85 20.41 -0.38
CA PHE A 350 -25.84 21.50 0.62
C PHE A 350 -26.70 21.26 1.87
N ALA A 351 -26.63 20.05 2.42
CA ALA A 351 -27.21 19.75 3.72
C ALA A 351 -26.42 20.43 4.86
N MET A 352 -27.12 20.79 5.93
CA MET A 352 -26.52 21.43 7.11
C MET A 352 -26.14 20.39 8.14
N THR A 353 -25.04 20.61 8.84
CA THR A 353 -24.43 19.63 9.72
C THR A 353 -24.04 20.23 11.06
N TRP A 354 -24.03 19.37 12.09
CA TRP A 354 -23.41 19.69 13.37
C TRP A 354 -23.05 18.40 14.13
N SER A 355 -22.21 18.53 15.17
CA SER A 355 -21.94 17.43 16.10
C SER A 355 -22.48 17.79 17.47
N ASP A 356 -23.11 16.85 18.17
CA ASP A 356 -23.50 17.08 19.57
C ASP A 356 -22.43 16.62 20.57
N SER A 357 -22.67 16.86 21.85
CA SER A 357 -21.78 16.49 22.95
C SER A 357 -21.54 14.98 23.09
N SER A 358 -22.40 14.15 22.47
CA SER A 358 -22.25 12.69 22.45
C SER A 358 -21.46 12.21 21.23
N GLY A 359 -20.97 13.13 20.38
CA GLY A 359 -20.19 12.83 19.18
C GLY A 359 -21.03 12.44 17.95
N ARG A 360 -22.37 12.51 18.04
CA ARG A 360 -23.27 12.13 16.95
C ARG A 360 -23.19 13.15 15.82
N LYS A 361 -23.23 12.66 14.59
CA LYS A 361 -23.10 13.46 13.37
C LYS A 361 -24.48 13.74 12.82
N TRP A 362 -24.97 14.95 13.03
CA TRP A 362 -26.32 15.35 12.66
C TRP A 362 -26.36 16.02 11.29
N LEU A 363 -27.48 15.83 10.59
CA LEU A 363 -27.72 16.26 9.22
C LEU A 363 -29.16 16.78 9.08
N PHE A 364 -29.33 17.98 8.55
CA PHE A 364 -30.64 18.61 8.31
C PHE A 364 -30.76 19.12 6.87
N GLY A 365 -31.92 18.87 6.26
CA GLY A 365 -32.31 19.45 4.99
C GLY A 365 -31.36 19.11 3.83
N GLY A 366 -31.22 20.04 2.89
CA GLY A 366 -30.52 19.85 1.62
C GLY A 366 -31.48 19.80 0.43
N PHE A 367 -30.93 19.72 -0.78
CA PHE A 367 -31.69 19.50 -2.00
C PHE A 367 -31.36 18.12 -2.57
N GLY A 368 -32.35 17.28 -2.82
CA GLY A 368 -32.08 15.90 -3.23
C GLY A 368 -33.29 14.99 -3.21
N PHE A 369 -33.02 13.69 -3.02
CA PHE A 369 -34.02 12.63 -3.06
C PHE A 369 -34.25 12.04 -1.65
N PRO A 370 -35.50 11.99 -1.17
CA PRO A 370 -35.88 11.31 0.06
C PRO A 370 -35.89 9.78 -0.12
N LEU A 371 -35.79 9.06 0.98
CA LEU A 371 -35.79 7.60 1.11
C LEU A 371 -37.09 6.91 0.62
N ILE A 372 -38.25 7.56 0.67
CA ILE A 372 -39.56 6.91 0.41
C ILE A 372 -40.34 7.60 -0.72
N SER A 373 -40.51 6.94 -1.87
CA SER A 373 -41.74 7.07 -2.66
C SER A 373 -42.16 5.71 -3.24
N PRO A 374 -43.32 5.16 -2.84
CA PRO A 374 -43.78 3.85 -3.30
C PRO A 374 -44.32 3.82 -4.74
N SER A 375 -44.22 4.92 -5.52
CA SER A 375 -44.69 4.93 -6.91
C SER A 375 -44.16 6.11 -7.74
N GLY A 376 -43.34 5.84 -8.76
CA GLY A 376 -43.05 6.78 -9.85
C GLY A 376 -41.62 7.31 -9.92
N ALA A 377 -41.29 8.04 -11.00
CA ALA A 377 -40.04 8.75 -11.14
C ALA A 377 -39.94 9.86 -10.08
N GLN A 378 -38.88 9.88 -9.28
CA GLN A 378 -38.66 10.90 -8.26
C GLN A 378 -38.18 12.21 -8.90
N ILE A 379 -38.70 13.34 -8.40
CA ILE A 379 -38.22 14.69 -8.70
C ILE A 379 -37.48 15.15 -7.45
N PRO A 380 -36.23 15.63 -7.55
CA PRO A 380 -35.51 16.10 -6.37
C PRO A 380 -36.16 17.39 -5.84
N GLY A 381 -36.17 17.56 -4.53
CA GLY A 381 -36.79 18.70 -3.84
C GLY A 381 -35.99 19.20 -2.65
N PHE A 382 -36.45 20.29 -2.03
CA PHE A 382 -35.89 20.76 -0.76
C PHE A 382 -36.38 19.88 0.38
N LEU A 383 -35.47 19.49 1.25
CA LEU A 383 -35.75 18.60 2.38
C LEU A 383 -35.80 19.40 3.70
N ASN A 384 -36.62 18.93 4.65
CA ASN A 384 -36.70 19.46 6.02
C ASN A 384 -36.50 18.37 7.10
N ASP A 385 -36.10 17.19 6.69
CA ASP A 385 -35.91 16.06 7.56
C ASP A 385 -34.62 16.18 8.37
N LEU A 386 -34.58 15.47 9.49
CA LEU A 386 -33.46 15.52 10.41
C LEU A 386 -32.96 14.11 10.72
N TRP A 387 -31.65 13.93 10.63
CA TRP A 387 -30.98 12.65 10.84
C TRP A 387 -29.77 12.82 11.74
N PHE A 388 -29.37 11.73 12.40
CA PHE A 388 -28.01 11.62 12.93
C PHE A 388 -27.39 10.25 12.66
N TRP A 389 -26.06 10.24 12.68
CA TRP A 389 -25.23 9.06 12.60
C TRP A 389 -24.44 8.86 13.89
N ASP A 390 -24.51 7.65 14.43
CA ASP A 390 -23.74 7.15 15.58
C ASP A 390 -23.19 5.73 15.33
N GLY A 391 -23.03 5.37 14.06
CA GLY A 391 -22.76 4.01 13.58
C GLY A 391 -23.92 3.45 12.75
N VAL A 392 -25.12 3.99 12.92
CA VAL A 392 -26.29 3.77 12.07
C VAL A 392 -27.02 5.10 11.86
N TRP A 393 -27.61 5.30 10.68
CA TRP A 393 -28.46 6.47 10.44
C TRP A 393 -29.80 6.31 11.16
N THR A 394 -30.16 7.32 11.95
CA THR A 394 -31.42 7.39 12.67
C THR A 394 -32.18 8.66 12.28
N PRO A 395 -33.43 8.56 11.79
CA PRO A 395 -34.26 9.73 11.54
C PRO A 395 -34.83 10.29 12.85
N VAL A 396 -35.01 11.60 12.88
CA VAL A 396 -35.53 12.36 14.02
C VAL A 396 -36.84 13.02 13.63
N ASN A 397 -37.77 13.15 14.60
CA ASN A 397 -39.14 13.63 14.40
C ASN A 397 -40.06 12.71 13.56
N ALA A 398 -39.72 11.42 13.44
CA ALA A 398 -40.71 10.42 13.05
C ALA A 398 -41.87 10.48 14.06
N GLY A 399 -43.10 10.70 13.61
CA GLY A 399 -44.27 10.32 14.41
C GLY A 399 -44.16 8.83 14.83
N PRO A 400 -44.99 8.32 15.76
CA PRO A 400 -44.87 6.96 16.28
C PRO A 400 -44.83 5.95 15.13
N ALA A 401 -43.64 5.43 14.83
CA ALA A 401 -43.43 4.52 13.72
C ALA A 401 -43.87 3.13 14.15
N ILE A 402 -44.91 2.60 13.51
CA ILE A 402 -45.11 1.16 13.46
C ILE A 402 -43.99 0.61 12.58
N LYS A 403 -43.06 -0.15 13.17
CA LYS A 403 -42.05 -0.92 12.42
C LYS A 403 -42.71 -1.63 11.22
N GLY A 404 -42.34 -1.22 10.00
CA GLY A 404 -42.81 -1.83 8.76
C GLY A 404 -43.86 -1.04 7.96
N THR A 405 -44.32 0.11 8.44
CA THR A 405 -45.08 1.09 7.65
C THR A 405 -44.53 2.47 7.97
N TRP A 406 -43.75 3.06 7.06
CA TRP A 406 -43.18 4.39 7.25
C TRP A 406 -44.16 5.45 6.73
N PRO A 407 -44.92 6.18 7.58
CA PRO A 407 -45.58 7.41 7.17
C PRO A 407 -44.52 8.45 6.76
N GLU A 408 -44.88 9.39 5.88
CA GLU A 408 -44.07 10.49 5.33
C GLU A 408 -43.09 11.09 6.36
N LEU A 409 -41.90 10.49 6.45
CA LEU A 409 -40.80 10.88 7.33
C LEU A 409 -40.08 12.12 6.78
N GLU A 410 -40.17 12.31 5.48
CA GLU A 410 -39.46 13.30 4.70
C GLU A 410 -40.50 14.15 4.00
N ALA A 411 -40.57 15.44 4.36
CA ALA A 411 -41.46 16.38 3.73
C ALA A 411 -40.66 17.23 2.73
N GLU A 412 -40.98 17.07 1.46
CA GLU A 412 -40.39 17.85 0.38
C GLU A 412 -41.15 19.17 0.21
N ASP A 413 -40.41 20.25 0.01
CA ASP A 413 -40.97 21.55 -0.38
C ASP A 413 -42.09 22.06 0.57
N VAL A 414 -41.93 21.82 1.88
CA VAL A 414 -42.91 22.22 2.88
C VAL A 414 -42.54 23.50 3.61
N ASN A 415 -43.56 24.31 3.87
CA ASN A 415 -43.47 25.52 4.68
C ASN A 415 -43.10 25.21 6.14
N GLY A 416 -42.35 26.13 6.75
CA GLY A 416 -41.98 26.04 8.16
C GLY A 416 -43.13 26.43 9.08
N PHE A 417 -43.19 25.81 10.26
CA PHE A 417 -44.11 26.18 11.32
C PHE A 417 -43.34 26.85 12.48
N TYR A 418 -43.51 28.16 12.64
CA TYR A 418 -42.66 28.99 13.51
C TYR A 418 -43.15 29.10 14.97
N GLY A 419 -44.43 28.83 15.21
CA GLY A 419 -45.02 29.00 16.55
C GLY A 419 -44.82 30.41 17.12
N THR A 420 -44.56 30.49 18.43
CA THR A 420 -44.23 31.75 19.12
C THR A 420 -42.72 31.87 19.28
N LEU A 421 -42.15 33.03 18.90
CA LEU A 421 -40.71 33.31 19.01
C LEU A 421 -40.18 33.01 20.42
N GLY A 422 -39.05 32.31 20.49
CA GLY A 422 -38.37 31.92 21.72
C GLY A 422 -39.03 30.76 22.48
N THR A 423 -40.18 30.26 22.03
CA THR A 423 -40.96 29.25 22.74
C THR A 423 -40.88 27.90 22.04
N ALA A 424 -40.47 26.87 22.78
CA ALA A 424 -40.45 25.49 22.29
C ALA A 424 -41.88 24.96 22.07
N SER A 425 -42.11 24.27 20.96
CA SER A 425 -43.36 23.57 20.66
C SER A 425 -43.07 22.31 19.85
N PRO A 426 -43.76 21.18 20.09
CA PRO A 426 -43.65 19.98 19.25
C PRO A 426 -44.05 20.23 17.78
N SER A 427 -44.82 21.28 17.51
CA SER A 427 -45.24 21.65 16.16
C SER A 427 -44.21 22.52 15.43
N ASN A 428 -43.22 23.08 16.14
CA ASN A 428 -42.24 23.95 15.52
C ASN A 428 -41.37 23.14 14.57
N THR A 429 -41.26 23.58 13.32
CA THR A 429 -40.46 22.94 12.29
C THR A 429 -39.90 23.99 11.34
N PRO A 430 -38.58 24.04 11.10
CA PRO A 430 -38.06 24.80 9.99
C PRO A 430 -38.62 24.25 8.67
N GLY A 431 -38.90 25.13 7.72
CA GLY A 431 -39.32 24.71 6.37
C GLY A 431 -38.18 24.08 5.58
N SER A 432 -38.53 23.36 4.51
CA SER A 432 -37.58 22.70 3.61
C SER A 432 -36.58 23.69 3.04
N ARG A 433 -35.28 23.37 3.11
CA ARG A 433 -34.21 24.29 2.70
C ARG A 433 -32.85 23.62 2.53
N TRP A 434 -31.95 24.32 1.85
CA TRP A 434 -30.53 23.97 1.73
C TRP A 434 -29.63 25.19 1.93
N GLY A 435 -28.32 24.94 2.09
CA GLY A 435 -27.29 25.98 2.04
C GLY A 435 -27.39 27.05 3.13
N GLY A 436 -28.01 26.72 4.26
CA GLY A 436 -27.98 27.57 5.46
C GLY A 436 -26.64 27.44 6.19
N VAL A 437 -26.47 28.28 7.22
CA VAL A 437 -25.32 28.24 8.12
C VAL A 437 -25.72 27.51 9.39
N SER A 438 -24.90 26.56 9.84
CA SER A 438 -25.16 25.80 11.06
C SER A 438 -23.97 25.84 12.02
N TRP A 439 -24.25 25.79 13.32
CA TRP A 439 -23.25 25.69 14.37
C TRP A 439 -23.79 24.94 15.59
N THR A 440 -22.90 24.56 16.49
CA THR A 440 -23.25 23.96 17.79
C THR A 440 -22.92 24.93 18.90
N ASP A 441 -23.81 25.08 19.86
CA ASP A 441 -23.50 25.83 21.08
C ASP A 441 -22.77 24.96 22.12
N ALA A 442 -22.32 25.59 23.21
CA ALA A 442 -21.61 24.91 24.29
C ALA A 442 -22.46 23.86 25.04
N THR A 443 -23.79 23.87 24.85
CA THR A 443 -24.71 22.89 25.46
C THR A 443 -24.98 21.69 24.55
N GLY A 444 -24.50 21.72 23.30
CA GLY A 444 -24.69 20.67 22.32
C GLY A 444 -25.95 20.83 21.45
N ASN A 445 -26.62 21.98 21.50
CA ASN A 445 -27.78 22.26 20.67
C ASN A 445 -27.32 22.72 19.28
N LEU A 446 -28.09 22.35 18.25
CA LEU A 446 -27.90 22.92 16.92
C LEU A 446 -28.47 24.32 16.88
N TRP A 447 -27.76 25.19 16.19
CA TRP A 447 -28.28 26.43 15.69
C TRP A 447 -28.16 26.52 14.18
N MET A 448 -29.15 27.13 13.53
CA MET A 448 -29.21 27.32 12.09
C MET A 448 -29.63 28.74 11.75
N PHE A 449 -29.02 29.31 10.71
CA PHE A 449 -29.38 30.60 10.13
C PHE A 449 -29.61 30.49 8.62
N GLY A 450 -30.76 31.01 8.17
CA GLY A 450 -31.07 31.27 6.77
C GLY A 450 -31.17 30.02 5.88
N GLY A 451 -30.63 30.15 4.66
CA GLY A 451 -30.76 29.17 3.58
C GLY A 451 -31.72 29.64 2.48
N HIS A 452 -31.82 28.81 1.43
CA HIS A 452 -32.81 28.99 0.36
C HIS A 452 -33.88 27.89 0.51
N GLY A 453 -35.13 28.29 0.68
CA GLY A 453 -36.19 27.36 1.06
C GLY A 453 -37.49 28.04 1.45
N PHE A 454 -38.31 27.32 2.21
CA PHE A 454 -39.69 27.72 2.50
C PHE A 454 -39.83 28.39 3.86
N ALA A 455 -40.45 29.58 3.85
CA ALA A 455 -40.78 30.34 5.06
C ALA A 455 -42.10 29.84 5.69
N ALA A 456 -42.75 30.64 6.54
CA ALA A 456 -44.07 30.27 7.08
C ALA A 456 -45.18 30.32 6.02
N THR A 457 -45.02 31.23 5.07
CA THR A 457 -45.93 31.45 3.94
C THR A 457 -45.12 31.71 2.68
N GLY A 458 -45.65 31.27 1.54
CA GLY A 458 -44.95 31.28 0.25
C GLY A 458 -45.38 30.07 -0.57
N LEU A 459 -45.34 30.22 -1.89
CA LEU A 459 -45.52 29.10 -2.83
C LEU A 459 -44.19 28.59 -3.37
N ASP A 460 -43.15 29.43 -3.33
CA ASP A 460 -41.84 29.17 -3.90
C ASP A 460 -40.75 29.27 -2.83
N ALA A 461 -39.67 28.53 -3.03
CA ALA A 461 -38.46 28.60 -2.19
C ALA A 461 -37.72 29.92 -2.45
N GLU A 462 -37.32 30.61 -1.37
CA GLU A 462 -36.73 31.94 -1.41
C GLU A 462 -35.68 32.09 -0.30
N LEU A 463 -35.06 33.28 -0.19
CA LEU A 463 -33.96 33.53 0.75
C LEU A 463 -34.47 33.78 2.17
N LEU A 464 -33.92 33.06 3.14
CA LEU A 464 -34.33 33.09 4.54
C LEU A 464 -33.25 33.74 5.43
N ASN A 465 -33.67 34.39 6.51
CA ASN A 465 -32.79 34.91 7.58
C ASN A 465 -33.28 34.53 8.99
N ASP A 466 -34.15 33.52 9.08
CA ASP A 466 -34.60 32.95 10.33
C ASP A 466 -33.45 32.28 11.08
N VAL A 467 -33.54 32.31 12.41
CA VAL A 467 -32.62 31.63 13.32
C VAL A 467 -33.40 30.58 14.09
N TRP A 468 -32.93 29.34 14.01
CA TRP A 468 -33.51 28.18 14.67
C TRP A 468 -32.52 27.56 15.64
N GLU A 469 -33.04 27.05 16.76
CA GLU A 469 -32.31 26.16 17.66
C GLU A 469 -33.01 24.81 17.72
N PHE A 470 -32.27 23.71 17.62
CA PHE A 470 -32.78 22.37 17.91
C PHE A 470 -32.12 21.83 19.18
N VAL A 471 -32.96 21.48 20.13
CA VAL A 471 -32.56 20.86 21.40
C VAL A 471 -32.75 19.35 21.27
N PRO A 472 -31.67 18.55 21.16
CA PRO A 472 -31.79 17.10 21.08
C PRO A 472 -32.22 16.51 22.43
N GLY A 473 -32.99 15.43 22.40
CA GLY A 473 -33.27 14.65 23.60
C GLY A 473 -32.05 13.92 24.14
N ALA A 474 -32.16 13.34 25.33
CA ALA A 474 -31.06 12.61 25.97
C ALA A 474 -31.03 11.12 25.58
N THR A 475 -32.19 10.48 25.42
CA THR A 475 -32.32 9.05 25.14
C THR A 475 -33.45 8.78 24.16
N PHE A 476 -33.40 7.64 23.50
CA PHE A 476 -34.51 7.13 22.70
C PHE A 476 -35.78 6.96 23.54
N ASN A 477 -36.92 7.19 22.91
CA ASN A 477 -38.22 6.82 23.44
C ASN A 477 -38.40 5.29 23.43
N ALA A 478 -39.35 4.78 24.22
CA ALA A 478 -39.62 3.33 24.31
C ALA A 478 -40.06 2.70 22.97
N ASP A 479 -40.55 3.52 22.04
CA ASP A 479 -40.93 3.11 20.67
C ASP A 479 -39.75 3.11 19.69
N GLY A 480 -38.55 3.51 20.13
CA GLY A 480 -37.34 3.60 19.31
C GLY A 480 -37.20 4.91 18.53
N SER A 481 -38.11 5.87 18.68
CA SER A 481 -37.95 7.21 18.11
C SER A 481 -36.96 8.05 18.92
N PHE A 482 -36.25 8.97 18.26
CA PHE A 482 -35.37 9.91 18.94
C PHE A 482 -36.10 11.25 19.18
N PRO A 483 -36.22 11.73 20.43
CA PRO A 483 -36.92 12.97 20.72
C PRO A 483 -36.04 14.21 20.48
N GLY A 484 -36.68 15.35 20.27
CA GLY A 484 -36.06 16.68 20.22
C GLY A 484 -37.08 17.77 19.96
N THR A 485 -36.67 19.03 20.00
CA THR A 485 -37.60 20.15 19.77
C THR A 485 -36.91 21.31 19.08
N TRP A 486 -37.56 21.84 18.04
CA TRP A 486 -37.16 23.08 17.39
C TRP A 486 -37.73 24.30 18.09
N ILE A 487 -36.93 25.36 18.10
CA ILE A 487 -37.30 26.64 18.69
C ILE A 487 -36.89 27.75 17.72
N TRP A 488 -37.86 28.55 17.29
CA TRP A 488 -37.58 29.74 16.50
C TRP A 488 -37.00 30.81 17.43
N ARG A 489 -35.75 31.24 17.18
CA ARG A 489 -34.98 32.12 18.06
C ARG A 489 -34.86 33.55 17.56
N GLY A 490 -34.97 33.77 16.25
CA GLY A 490 -34.82 35.10 15.68
C GLY A 490 -35.02 35.13 14.18
N GLY A 491 -34.77 36.30 13.59
CA GLY A 491 -35.03 36.54 12.18
C GLY A 491 -36.51 36.61 11.83
N SER A 492 -36.82 36.50 10.54
CA SER A 492 -38.19 36.62 10.04
C SER A 492 -38.79 35.27 9.68
N ASN A 493 -40.10 35.13 9.84
CA ASN A 493 -40.87 34.01 9.31
C ASN A 493 -41.34 34.22 7.85
N SER A 494 -40.86 35.28 7.20
CA SER A 494 -41.11 35.64 5.80
C SER A 494 -39.80 35.65 5.02
N PHE A 495 -39.87 35.44 3.72
CA PHE A 495 -38.70 35.41 2.84
C PHE A 495 -38.19 36.81 2.42
N ASN A 496 -37.02 36.84 1.79
CA ASN A 496 -36.38 38.00 1.14
C ASN A 496 -36.29 39.26 2.01
N GLN A 497 -35.97 39.08 3.28
CA GLN A 497 -35.80 40.21 4.21
C GLN A 497 -34.45 40.88 4.04
N SER A 498 -34.46 42.22 4.00
CA SER A 498 -33.26 43.06 3.98
C SER A 498 -32.42 42.92 5.26
N GLY A 499 -31.11 43.07 5.12
CA GLY A 499 -30.19 43.07 6.26
C GLY A 499 -30.23 44.37 7.07
N VAL A 500 -30.09 44.26 8.40
CA VAL A 500 -29.98 45.37 9.34
C VAL A 500 -28.56 45.43 9.88
N TYR A 501 -27.77 46.40 9.39
CA TYR A 501 -26.30 46.43 9.57
C TYR A 501 -25.81 47.20 10.80
N GLY A 502 -26.59 48.13 11.33
CA GLY A 502 -26.15 48.98 12.44
C GLY A 502 -24.88 49.78 12.12
N THR A 503 -23.98 49.90 13.10
CA THR A 503 -22.66 50.52 12.92
C THR A 503 -21.61 49.43 12.76
N GLN A 504 -20.78 49.53 11.72
CA GLN A 504 -19.71 48.56 11.47
C GLN A 504 -18.78 48.42 12.68
N GLY A 505 -18.41 47.18 13.00
CA GLY A 505 -17.59 46.81 14.16
C GLY A 505 -18.32 46.86 15.51
N THR A 506 -19.63 47.16 15.54
CA THR A 506 -20.40 47.25 16.79
C THR A 506 -21.52 46.20 16.81
N ALA A 507 -21.49 45.33 17.83
CA ALA A 507 -22.55 44.38 18.09
C ALA A 507 -23.84 45.09 18.54
N ALA A 508 -24.98 44.60 18.07
CA ALA A 508 -26.29 45.02 18.57
C ALA A 508 -27.33 43.91 18.42
N ALA A 509 -28.29 43.85 19.34
CA ALA A 509 -29.40 42.89 19.26
C ALA A 509 -30.32 43.07 18.04
N THR A 510 -30.29 44.26 17.42
CA THR A 510 -31.04 44.56 16.20
C THR A 510 -30.27 44.25 14.92
N ASN A 511 -28.96 44.01 15.02
CA ASN A 511 -28.17 43.64 13.85
C ASN A 511 -28.59 42.25 13.38
N LEU A 512 -28.86 42.12 12.09
CA LEU A 512 -29.31 40.87 11.50
C LEU A 512 -28.89 40.82 10.02
N PRO A 513 -28.13 39.80 9.59
CA PRO A 513 -27.84 39.62 8.18
C PRO A 513 -29.13 39.41 7.38
N GLY A 514 -29.18 39.97 6.16
CA GLY A 514 -30.32 39.77 5.26
C GLY A 514 -30.46 38.31 4.81
N GLY A 515 -31.63 37.97 4.26
CA GLY A 515 -31.94 36.61 3.78
C GLY A 515 -30.89 36.14 2.78
N ARG A 516 -30.33 34.94 2.96
CA ARG A 516 -29.22 34.45 2.12
C ARG A 516 -29.04 32.94 2.18
N TRP A 517 -28.41 32.40 1.14
CA TRP A 517 -27.92 31.03 1.11
C TRP A 517 -26.47 30.96 0.63
N ALA A 518 -25.83 29.83 0.91
CA ALA A 518 -24.45 29.53 0.55
C ALA A 518 -23.46 30.62 0.97
N ALA A 519 -23.68 31.21 2.15
CA ALA A 519 -22.66 32.04 2.77
C ALA A 519 -21.51 31.14 3.26
N ALA A 520 -20.27 31.54 2.98
CA ALA A 520 -19.11 30.83 3.52
C ALA A 520 -19.10 31.04 5.03
N ASN A 521 -18.96 29.98 5.82
CA ASN A 521 -19.07 30.06 7.27
C ASN A 521 -18.08 29.15 7.98
N PHE A 522 -17.73 29.52 9.21
CA PHE A 522 -16.85 28.76 10.08
C PHE A 522 -17.11 29.12 11.54
N VAL A 523 -16.92 28.18 12.45
CA VAL A 523 -17.03 28.41 13.90
C VAL A 523 -15.61 28.49 14.47
N ASP A 524 -15.29 29.59 15.15
CA ASP A 524 -13.97 29.76 15.76
C ASP A 524 -13.82 28.98 17.07
N ASN A 525 -12.60 28.95 17.62
CA ASN A 525 -12.31 28.23 18.88
C ASN A 525 -13.04 28.82 20.11
N ALA A 526 -13.54 30.05 20.03
CA ALA A 526 -14.36 30.66 21.08
C ALA A 526 -15.86 30.32 20.91
N GLY A 527 -16.23 29.65 19.83
CA GLY A 527 -17.61 29.29 19.50
C GLY A 527 -18.38 30.42 18.81
N ASN A 528 -17.72 31.47 18.31
CA ASN A 528 -18.38 32.49 17.49
C ASN A 528 -18.52 31.99 16.05
N VAL A 529 -19.59 32.40 15.38
CA VAL A 529 -19.86 32.01 13.99
C VAL A 529 -19.46 33.15 13.08
N TRP A 530 -18.57 32.86 12.14
CA TRP A 530 -18.18 33.78 11.09
C TRP A 530 -18.94 33.46 9.81
N LEU A 531 -19.44 34.50 9.15
CA LEU A 531 -20.23 34.40 7.93
C LEU A 531 -19.72 35.43 6.92
N PHE A 532 -19.41 34.99 5.70
CA PHE A 532 -19.03 35.86 4.60
C PHE A 532 -19.93 35.66 3.38
N GLY A 533 -20.51 36.76 2.90
CA GLY A 533 -21.22 36.82 1.63
C GLY A 533 -22.47 35.95 1.55
N GLY A 534 -22.59 35.21 0.45
CA GLY A 534 -23.78 34.46 0.04
C GLY A 534 -24.56 35.18 -1.07
N GLN A 535 -25.45 34.45 -1.74
CA GLN A 535 -26.48 35.08 -2.57
C GLN A 535 -27.62 35.48 -1.65
N GLY A 536 -27.83 36.79 -1.50
CA GLY A 536 -28.63 37.32 -0.42
C GLY A 536 -29.25 38.68 -0.70
N VAL A 537 -30.04 39.15 0.26
CA VAL A 537 -30.70 40.47 0.24
C VAL A 537 -29.84 41.48 1.01
N ASP A 538 -29.49 42.58 0.36
CA ASP A 538 -28.73 43.66 0.99
C ASP A 538 -29.59 44.58 1.87
N SER A 539 -29.00 45.65 2.41
CA SER A 539 -29.72 46.61 3.25
C SER A 539 -30.79 47.43 2.52
N GLY A 540 -30.68 47.54 1.18
CA GLY A 540 -31.64 48.23 0.32
C GLY A 540 -32.75 47.33 -0.23
N GLY A 541 -32.71 46.02 0.05
CA GLY A 541 -33.66 45.05 -0.52
C GLY A 541 -33.24 44.47 -1.87
N THR A 542 -32.02 44.72 -2.32
CA THR A 542 -31.50 44.15 -3.57
C THR A 542 -31.02 42.73 -3.34
N ILE A 543 -31.50 41.80 -4.16
CA ILE A 543 -30.99 40.42 -4.21
C ILE A 543 -29.72 40.39 -5.08
N GLY A 544 -28.63 39.83 -4.55
CA GLY A 544 -27.40 39.63 -5.30
C GLY A 544 -26.29 38.99 -4.47
N LEU A 545 -25.08 38.97 -5.02
CA LEU A 545 -23.91 38.42 -4.35
C LEU A 545 -23.39 39.42 -3.32
N LEU A 546 -23.35 39.02 -2.06
CA LEU A 546 -22.92 39.85 -0.95
C LEU A 546 -21.43 39.63 -0.65
N ASN A 547 -20.76 40.65 -0.10
CA ASN A 547 -19.36 40.58 0.34
C ASN A 547 -19.18 41.06 1.79
N ASP A 548 -20.26 41.08 2.56
CA ASP A 548 -20.29 41.41 3.97
C ASP A 548 -19.68 40.30 4.83
N LEU A 549 -18.86 40.68 5.80
CA LEU A 549 -18.35 39.79 6.84
C LEU A 549 -19.09 40.07 8.14
N TRP A 550 -19.64 39.01 8.73
CA TRP A 550 -20.39 39.03 9.97
C TRP A 550 -19.78 38.07 10.99
N GLU A 551 -19.86 38.46 12.26
CA GLU A 551 -19.54 37.62 13.41
C GLU A 551 -20.78 37.52 14.30
N TYR A 552 -21.21 36.30 14.61
CA TYR A 552 -22.22 36.02 15.63
C TYR A 552 -21.54 35.57 16.90
N ASN A 553 -21.66 36.39 17.94
CA ASN A 553 -21.15 36.02 19.25
C ASN A 553 -22.17 35.12 19.95
N SER A 554 -21.87 33.83 20.05
CA SER A 554 -22.79 32.82 20.61
C SER A 554 -23.09 33.01 22.09
N ALA A 555 -22.19 33.64 22.85
CA ALA A 555 -22.39 33.92 24.28
C ALA A 555 -23.41 35.05 24.53
N SER A 556 -23.41 36.09 23.68
CA SER A 556 -24.32 37.24 23.79
C SER A 556 -25.55 37.13 22.89
N GLY A 557 -25.50 36.25 21.89
CA GLY A 557 -26.55 36.07 20.89
C GLY A 557 -26.68 37.23 19.90
N GLN A 558 -25.60 37.98 19.64
CA GLN A 558 -25.63 39.21 18.83
C GLN A 558 -24.73 39.12 17.60
N TRP A 559 -25.19 39.74 16.51
CA TRP A 559 -24.43 39.90 15.28
C TRP A 559 -23.62 41.21 15.26
N THR A 560 -22.41 41.14 14.73
CA THR A 560 -21.55 42.28 14.41
C THR A 560 -21.28 42.31 12.92
N TRP A 561 -21.59 43.42 12.25
CA TRP A 561 -21.11 43.64 10.89
C TRP A 561 -19.64 44.05 10.95
N VAL A 562 -18.72 43.15 10.58
CA VAL A 562 -17.28 43.32 10.79
C VAL A 562 -16.62 44.05 9.62
N SER A 563 -16.94 43.66 8.38
CA SER A 563 -16.26 44.16 7.17
C SER A 563 -17.16 44.01 5.94
N GLY A 564 -16.71 44.49 4.78
CA GLY A 564 -17.45 44.41 3.51
C GLY A 564 -18.54 45.48 3.36
N ALA A 565 -19.29 45.45 2.27
CA ALA A 565 -20.34 46.43 1.98
C ALA A 565 -21.71 45.96 2.47
N ASN A 566 -22.62 46.91 2.68
CA ASN A 566 -24.03 46.63 2.99
C ASN A 566 -24.94 46.67 1.75
N THR A 567 -24.34 46.65 0.55
CA THR A 567 -25.01 46.65 -0.76
C THR A 567 -24.53 45.47 -1.59
N ALA A 568 -25.41 44.88 -2.39
CA ALA A 568 -25.11 43.71 -3.21
C ALA A 568 -24.18 44.02 -4.40
N ASN A 569 -23.64 42.95 -5.00
CA ASN A 569 -22.93 42.94 -6.28
C ASN A 569 -21.69 43.85 -6.33
N GLN A 570 -20.92 43.87 -5.24
CA GLN A 570 -19.64 44.60 -5.20
C GLN A 570 -18.52 43.77 -5.83
N ASN A 571 -17.72 44.40 -6.69
CA ASN A 571 -16.53 43.79 -7.28
C ASN A 571 -15.38 43.70 -6.27
N GLY A 572 -14.47 42.74 -6.48
CA GLY A 572 -13.29 42.60 -5.65
C GLY A 572 -12.25 43.67 -5.93
N VAL A 573 -11.64 44.20 -4.86
CA VAL A 573 -10.53 45.17 -4.93
C VAL A 573 -9.30 44.52 -4.29
N TYR A 574 -8.30 44.18 -5.09
CA TYR A 574 -7.22 43.27 -4.67
C TYR A 574 -5.95 43.98 -4.16
N GLY A 575 -5.73 45.24 -4.53
CA GLY A 575 -4.51 45.96 -4.14
C GLY A 575 -3.23 45.23 -4.58
N THR A 576 -2.20 45.22 -3.73
CA THR A 576 -0.96 44.47 -3.95
C THR A 576 -0.99 43.18 -3.13
N GLN A 577 -0.74 42.05 -3.78
CA GLN A 577 -0.72 40.73 -3.12
C GLN A 577 0.21 40.72 -1.90
N GLY A 578 -0.25 40.10 -0.81
CA GLY A 578 0.43 40.02 0.48
C GLY A 578 0.40 41.30 1.31
N THR A 579 -0.25 42.37 0.84
CA THR A 579 -0.32 43.66 1.55
C THR A 579 -1.77 44.07 1.84
N GLY A 580 -2.08 44.28 3.12
CA GLY A 580 -3.38 44.80 3.55
C GLY A 580 -3.54 46.28 3.27
N ALA A 581 -4.75 46.68 2.87
CA ALA A 581 -5.14 48.08 2.77
C ALA A 581 -6.64 48.23 3.04
N ALA A 582 -7.07 49.40 3.51
CA ALA A 582 -8.47 49.65 3.87
C ALA A 582 -9.46 49.49 2.70
N ALA A 583 -9.02 49.74 1.47
CA ALA A 583 -9.84 49.57 0.26
C ALA A 583 -9.77 48.15 -0.33
N THR A 584 -8.84 47.32 0.14
CA THR A 584 -8.71 45.93 -0.30
C THR A 584 -9.87 45.14 0.30
N VAL A 585 -10.68 44.51 -0.56
CA VAL A 585 -11.88 43.78 -0.14
C VAL A 585 -12.23 42.69 -1.15
N PRO A 586 -12.58 41.46 -0.72
CA PRO A 586 -13.08 40.45 -1.62
C PRO A 586 -14.39 40.89 -2.27
N GLY A 587 -14.61 40.49 -3.53
CA GLY A 587 -15.88 40.72 -4.22
C GLY A 587 -16.99 39.83 -3.69
N GLY A 588 -18.24 40.21 -4.01
CA GLY A 588 -19.43 39.48 -3.61
C GLY A 588 -19.43 38.06 -4.18
N ARG A 589 -19.76 37.07 -3.34
CA ARG A 589 -19.66 35.65 -3.73
C ARG A 589 -20.52 34.75 -2.85
N GLN A 590 -20.80 33.56 -3.37
CA GLN A 590 -21.43 32.46 -2.66
C GLN A 590 -20.56 31.19 -2.73
N ALA A 591 -20.81 30.25 -1.82
CA ALA A 591 -20.24 28.91 -1.80
C ALA A 591 -18.71 28.86 -1.91
N GLY A 592 -18.04 29.83 -1.28
CA GLY A 592 -16.61 29.77 -1.00
C GLY A 592 -16.33 28.98 0.29
N VAL A 593 -15.06 28.83 0.64
CA VAL A 593 -14.65 28.26 1.93
C VAL A 593 -14.22 29.36 2.87
N LEU A 594 -14.66 29.29 4.11
CA LEU A 594 -14.20 30.14 5.20
C LEU A 594 -13.43 29.28 6.21
N TRP A 595 -12.36 29.84 6.78
CA TRP A 595 -11.69 29.27 7.95
C TRP A 595 -11.45 30.38 8.97
N VAL A 596 -11.27 29.99 10.23
CA VAL A 596 -10.73 30.87 11.27
C VAL A 596 -9.57 30.14 11.92
N ASP A 597 -8.38 30.74 11.90
CA ASP A 597 -7.22 30.15 12.55
C ASP A 597 -7.25 30.37 14.07
N SER A 598 -6.38 29.68 14.80
CA SER A 598 -6.27 29.81 16.27
C SER A 598 -5.87 31.20 16.76
N SER A 599 -5.39 32.09 15.89
CA SER A 599 -5.12 33.49 16.21
C SER A 599 -6.34 34.39 15.98
N GLY A 600 -7.44 33.85 15.45
CA GLY A 600 -8.66 34.58 15.12
C GLY A 600 -8.62 35.31 13.77
N ASN A 601 -7.66 35.00 12.89
CA ASN A 601 -7.69 35.56 11.53
C ASN A 601 -8.68 34.75 10.69
N VAL A 602 -9.47 35.45 9.87
CA VAL A 602 -10.47 34.83 9.00
C VAL A 602 -9.87 34.64 7.62
N TRP A 603 -9.99 33.45 7.05
CA TRP A 603 -9.50 33.13 5.72
C TRP A 603 -10.66 32.82 4.80
N LEU A 604 -10.58 33.26 3.54
CA LEU A 604 -11.62 33.07 2.53
C LEU A 604 -11.01 32.58 1.22
N PHE A 605 -11.55 31.52 0.65
CA PHE A 605 -11.10 30.98 -0.64
C PHE A 605 -12.24 30.79 -1.64
N GLY A 606 -11.98 31.22 -2.88
CA GLY A 606 -12.77 30.86 -4.06
C GLY A 606 -14.23 31.28 -3.99
N GLY A 607 -15.12 30.43 -4.50
CA GLY A 607 -16.57 30.67 -4.59
C GLY A 607 -17.01 31.14 -5.97
N PHE A 608 -18.32 31.27 -6.14
CA PHE A 608 -18.95 31.84 -7.33
C PHE A 608 -19.29 33.31 -7.05
N GLY A 609 -18.63 34.24 -7.74
CA GLY A 609 -18.56 35.63 -7.33
C GLY A 609 -18.01 36.62 -8.35
N LEU A 610 -17.79 37.84 -7.89
CA LEU A 610 -17.29 38.96 -8.69
C LEU A 610 -15.79 39.17 -8.45
N ASP A 611 -15.01 39.10 -9.53
CA ASP A 611 -13.57 39.39 -9.53
C ASP A 611 -13.29 40.91 -9.65
N SER A 612 -12.05 41.29 -9.95
CA SER A 612 -11.69 42.70 -10.15
C SER A 612 -12.23 43.31 -11.46
N ALA A 613 -12.60 42.47 -12.43
CA ALA A 613 -13.07 42.87 -13.75
C ALA A 613 -14.59 42.79 -13.91
N ALA A 614 -15.31 42.36 -12.87
CA ALA A 614 -16.74 42.08 -12.92
C ALA A 614 -17.06 40.98 -13.98
N THR A 615 -16.23 39.96 -14.10
CA THR A 615 -16.44 38.87 -15.06
C THR A 615 -17.79 38.18 -14.79
N GLY A 616 -18.63 38.06 -15.83
CA GLY A 616 -19.94 37.41 -15.72
C GLY A 616 -21.02 38.25 -15.02
N THR A 617 -20.80 39.55 -14.79
CA THR A 617 -21.78 40.43 -14.12
C THR A 617 -23.15 40.44 -14.80
N PRO A 618 -24.27 40.43 -14.04
CA PRO A 618 -24.35 40.44 -12.57
C PRO A 618 -24.29 39.03 -11.95
N GLN A 619 -24.23 37.98 -12.76
CA GLN A 619 -24.32 36.61 -12.28
C GLN A 619 -23.05 36.16 -11.57
N GLY A 620 -21.88 36.69 -11.94
CA GLY A 620 -20.58 36.30 -11.37
C GLY A 620 -19.88 35.20 -12.17
N ALA A 621 -18.72 34.79 -11.68
CA ALA A 621 -17.85 33.78 -12.26
C ALA A 621 -17.11 33.02 -11.15
N ILE A 622 -16.33 31.98 -11.49
CA ILE A 622 -15.73 31.11 -10.46
C ILE A 622 -14.36 31.64 -10.04
N LEU A 623 -14.13 31.79 -8.74
CA LEU A 623 -12.93 32.41 -8.20
C LEU A 623 -11.98 31.37 -7.57
N ASN A 624 -10.69 31.70 -7.50
CA ASN A 624 -9.64 30.91 -6.82
C ASN A 624 -8.72 31.75 -5.93
N ASP A 625 -9.14 32.97 -5.63
CA ASP A 625 -8.46 33.90 -4.74
C ASP A 625 -8.52 33.43 -3.29
N LEU A 626 -7.39 33.53 -2.58
CA LEU A 626 -7.27 33.32 -1.14
C LEU A 626 -7.07 34.67 -0.46
N TRP A 627 -7.83 34.93 0.60
CA TRP A 627 -7.75 36.13 1.41
C TRP A 627 -7.54 35.80 2.88
N GLU A 628 -6.88 36.72 3.58
CA GLU A 628 -6.77 36.75 5.05
C GLU A 628 -7.36 38.07 5.55
N PHE A 629 -8.25 38.02 6.54
CA PHE A 629 -8.72 39.17 7.30
C PHE A 629 -8.02 39.20 8.65
N LYS A 630 -7.20 40.22 8.86
CA LYS A 630 -6.37 40.38 10.06
C LYS A 630 -6.19 41.84 10.39
N GLY A 631 -6.24 42.17 11.69
CA GLY A 631 -6.09 43.56 12.15
C GLY A 631 -7.13 44.52 11.58
N GLY A 632 -8.33 44.02 11.25
CA GLY A 632 -9.42 44.81 10.67
C GLY A 632 -9.32 45.05 9.16
N GLN A 633 -8.40 44.38 8.44
CA GLN A 633 -8.19 44.57 7.01
C GLN A 633 -8.12 43.25 6.26
N TRP A 634 -8.60 43.24 5.01
CA TRP A 634 -8.39 42.12 4.09
C TRP A 634 -7.05 42.23 3.39
N ILE A 635 -6.41 41.09 3.20
CA ILE A 635 -5.14 40.89 2.51
C ILE A 635 -5.37 39.84 1.44
N TRP A 636 -5.04 40.15 0.18
CA TRP A 636 -5.06 39.15 -0.89
C TRP A 636 -3.77 38.31 -0.83
N ILE A 637 -3.88 37.01 -0.57
CA ILE A 637 -2.74 36.14 -0.27
C ILE A 637 -2.28 35.35 -1.49
N SER A 638 -3.21 34.70 -2.19
CA SER A 638 -2.92 33.76 -3.29
C SER A 638 -4.06 33.72 -4.31
N GLY A 639 -3.86 33.03 -5.43
CA GLY A 639 -4.86 32.88 -6.49
C GLY A 639 -4.84 34.05 -7.49
N GLY A 640 -5.77 34.06 -8.43
CA GLY A 640 -5.89 35.12 -9.43
C GLY A 640 -6.82 36.25 -8.99
N ASN A 641 -6.60 37.46 -9.51
CA ASN A 641 -7.54 38.58 -9.35
C ASN A 641 -8.63 38.63 -10.44
N THR A 642 -8.60 37.66 -11.36
CA THR A 642 -9.60 37.42 -12.39
C THR A 642 -10.19 36.03 -12.23
N ALA A 643 -11.46 35.86 -12.56
CA ALA A 643 -12.17 34.60 -12.43
C ALA A 643 -11.74 33.54 -13.45
N ASN A 644 -12.27 32.32 -13.30
CA ASN A 644 -12.17 31.20 -14.24
C ASN A 644 -10.75 30.71 -14.52
N GLN A 645 -9.91 30.71 -13.48
CA GLN A 645 -8.51 30.31 -13.57
C GLN A 645 -8.36 28.79 -13.43
N ASN A 646 -7.50 28.21 -14.27
CA ASN A 646 -7.09 26.82 -14.12
C ASN A 646 -6.24 26.59 -12.88
N GLY A 647 -6.34 25.38 -12.34
CA GLY A 647 -5.40 24.91 -11.34
C GLY A 647 -4.02 24.65 -11.94
N VAL A 648 -2.99 24.95 -11.14
CA VAL A 648 -1.61 24.59 -11.40
C VAL A 648 -1.22 23.53 -10.39
N TYR A 649 -1.19 22.28 -10.86
CA TYR A 649 -0.82 21.11 -10.06
C TYR A 649 0.68 20.85 -10.23
N GLY A 650 1.43 20.84 -9.13
CA GLY A 650 2.82 20.40 -9.09
C GLY A 650 2.93 18.90 -8.83
N THR A 651 4.01 18.49 -8.17
CA THR A 651 4.14 17.13 -7.67
C THR A 651 3.19 16.92 -6.49
N GLN A 652 2.34 15.89 -6.55
CA GLN A 652 1.43 15.54 -5.45
C GLN A 652 2.22 15.32 -4.16
N THR A 653 1.67 15.77 -3.03
CA THR A 653 2.27 15.78 -1.68
C THR A 653 3.46 16.73 -1.49
N ALA A 654 3.81 17.56 -2.49
CA ALA A 654 4.88 18.53 -2.37
C ALA A 654 4.36 19.97 -2.37
N ALA A 655 4.84 20.77 -1.41
CA ALA A 655 4.64 22.22 -1.39
C ALA A 655 5.45 22.87 -2.52
N ALA A 656 4.83 23.80 -3.24
CA ALA A 656 5.54 24.63 -4.21
C ALA A 656 4.87 26.00 -4.36
N ALA A 657 5.68 27.05 -4.54
CA ALA A 657 5.17 28.41 -4.76
C ALA A 657 4.31 28.56 -6.04
N GLY A 658 4.49 27.67 -7.02
CA GLY A 658 3.68 27.65 -8.25
C GLY A 658 2.38 26.87 -8.14
N ASN A 659 2.19 26.11 -7.06
CA ASN A 659 0.94 25.37 -6.84
C ASN A 659 -0.18 26.35 -6.53
N VAL A 660 -1.27 26.27 -7.29
CA VAL A 660 -2.46 27.10 -7.08
C VAL A 660 -3.69 26.27 -7.43
N PRO A 661 -4.65 26.09 -6.50
CA PRO A 661 -5.88 25.41 -6.84
C PRO A 661 -6.67 26.20 -7.89
N GLY A 662 -7.36 25.48 -8.77
CA GLY A 662 -8.22 26.11 -9.78
C GLY A 662 -9.49 26.72 -9.20
N SER A 663 -10.10 27.62 -9.96
CA SER A 663 -11.36 28.29 -9.61
C SER A 663 -12.45 27.27 -9.33
N ARG A 664 -13.10 27.39 -8.17
CA ARG A 664 -14.16 26.45 -7.74
C ARG A 664 -15.17 27.07 -6.78
N TRP A 665 -16.36 26.48 -6.74
CA TRP A 665 -17.41 26.79 -5.76
C TRP A 665 -18.06 25.50 -5.23
N GLY A 666 -18.64 25.58 -4.04
CA GLY A 666 -19.12 24.43 -3.28
C GLY A 666 -18.06 23.43 -2.78
N PRO A 667 -16.74 23.73 -2.62
CA PRO A 667 -15.86 22.89 -1.82
C PRO A 667 -16.20 23.00 -0.32
N VAL A 668 -15.72 22.04 0.46
CA VAL A 668 -15.78 22.07 1.94
C VAL A 668 -14.39 22.13 2.53
N GLY A 669 -14.23 22.80 3.67
CA GLY A 669 -12.93 22.98 4.31
C GLY A 669 -12.92 22.82 5.82
N TRP A 670 -11.72 22.57 6.31
CA TRP A 670 -11.39 22.38 7.73
C TRP A 670 -9.99 22.92 8.01
N THR A 671 -9.64 23.03 9.29
CA THR A 671 -8.28 23.34 9.76
C THR A 671 -7.66 22.13 10.44
N ASP A 672 -6.33 22.05 10.44
CA ASP A 672 -5.57 21.11 11.28
C ASP A 672 -5.05 21.78 12.55
N ALA A 673 -4.39 20.99 13.42
CA ALA A 673 -3.79 21.47 14.67
C ALA A 673 -2.65 22.48 14.44
N SER A 674 -2.05 22.47 13.25
CA SER A 674 -1.00 23.39 12.80
C SER A 674 -1.57 24.69 12.21
N ASN A 675 -2.89 24.84 12.17
CA ASN A 675 -3.66 25.91 11.51
C ASN A 675 -3.59 25.92 9.98
N ASN A 676 -3.09 24.88 9.32
CA ASN A 676 -3.14 24.86 7.87
C ASN A 676 -4.58 24.78 7.39
N LEU A 677 -4.82 25.36 6.21
CA LEU A 677 -6.16 25.48 5.66
C LEU A 677 -6.38 24.37 4.64
N TRP A 678 -7.32 23.48 4.92
CA TRP A 678 -7.61 22.35 4.06
C TRP A 678 -8.96 22.52 3.38
N PHE A 679 -9.06 22.03 2.15
CA PHE A 679 -10.36 21.81 1.52
C PHE A 679 -10.37 20.62 0.57
N PHE A 680 -11.59 20.15 0.28
CA PHE A 680 -11.87 19.10 -0.69
C PHE A 680 -12.91 19.54 -1.73
N GLY A 681 -12.66 19.15 -2.99
CA GLY A 681 -13.65 19.09 -4.05
C GLY A 681 -14.13 20.43 -4.59
N GLY A 682 -15.44 20.52 -4.87
CA GLY A 682 -16.12 21.64 -5.51
C GLY A 682 -16.40 21.42 -7.00
N TRP A 683 -17.06 22.39 -7.63
CA TRP A 683 -17.24 22.42 -9.09
C TRP A 683 -16.47 23.60 -9.68
N GLY A 684 -15.69 23.35 -10.74
CA GLY A 684 -14.94 24.38 -11.41
C GLY A 684 -13.81 23.88 -12.30
N TYR A 685 -12.63 24.47 -12.19
CA TYR A 685 -11.53 24.32 -13.12
C TYR A 685 -10.44 23.40 -12.58
N GLY A 686 -10.21 22.27 -13.26
CA GLY A 686 -9.04 21.43 -13.05
C GLY A 686 -7.77 22.01 -13.68
N SER A 687 -6.83 21.13 -14.03
CA SER A 687 -5.55 21.52 -14.63
C SER A 687 -5.70 22.17 -16.00
N LYS A 688 -4.72 23.00 -16.36
CA LYS A 688 -4.66 23.60 -17.70
C LYS A 688 -4.53 22.57 -18.84
N ILE A 689 -3.94 21.40 -18.56
CA ILE A 689 -3.63 20.38 -19.58
C ILE A 689 -4.88 19.60 -19.99
N THR A 690 -5.86 19.45 -19.09
CA THR A 690 -6.96 18.48 -19.24
C THR A 690 -8.35 19.08 -19.40
N GLN A 691 -8.47 20.40 -19.59
CA GLN A 691 -9.73 21.17 -19.76
C GLN A 691 -10.82 20.39 -20.53
N PRO A 692 -12.03 20.18 -19.94
CA PRO A 692 -12.89 21.29 -19.47
C PRO A 692 -13.22 21.28 -17.96
N THR A 693 -14.11 22.19 -17.53
CA THR A 693 -14.63 22.37 -16.14
C THR A 693 -15.54 21.23 -15.69
N GLY A 694 -15.65 21.01 -14.38
CA GLY A 694 -16.53 19.99 -13.80
C GLY A 694 -16.35 19.80 -12.30
N PHE A 695 -16.85 18.68 -11.78
CA PHE A 695 -16.74 18.31 -10.37
C PHE A 695 -15.31 17.85 -10.03
N LEU A 696 -14.77 18.34 -8.93
CA LEU A 696 -13.40 18.12 -8.50
C LEU A 696 -13.38 17.17 -7.30
N ASN A 697 -12.32 16.36 -7.18
CA ASN A 697 -12.10 15.42 -6.07
C ASN A 697 -10.74 15.61 -5.38
N ASP A 698 -10.06 16.70 -5.68
CA ASP A 698 -8.76 17.02 -5.13
C ASP A 698 -8.83 17.57 -3.70
N ILE A 699 -7.81 17.24 -2.92
CA ILE A 699 -7.56 17.79 -1.59
C ILE A 699 -6.37 18.74 -1.68
N TRP A 700 -6.55 19.93 -1.13
CA TRP A 700 -5.52 20.93 -1.02
C TRP A 700 -5.31 21.36 0.43
N GLU A 701 -4.06 21.64 0.77
CA GLU A 701 -3.66 22.29 2.01
C GLU A 701 -2.93 23.59 1.66
N TYR A 702 -3.32 24.70 2.28
CA TYR A 702 -2.50 25.91 2.34
C TYR A 702 -1.69 25.88 3.63
N GLN A 703 -0.39 25.67 3.50
CA GLN A 703 0.52 25.62 4.62
C GLN A 703 0.90 27.04 5.02
N GLN A 704 0.38 27.53 6.14
CA GLN A 704 0.58 28.92 6.57
C GLN A 704 2.06 29.25 6.86
N SER A 705 2.82 28.27 7.36
CA SER A 705 4.23 28.45 7.74
C SER A 705 5.14 28.74 6.54
N SER A 706 4.84 28.17 5.38
CA SER A 706 5.59 28.36 4.14
C SER A 706 4.89 29.32 3.16
N GLY A 707 3.60 29.57 3.35
CA GLY A 707 2.76 30.36 2.46
C GLY A 707 2.48 29.67 1.13
N GLN A 708 2.48 28.33 1.09
CA GLN A 708 2.40 27.54 -0.15
C GLN A 708 1.25 26.52 -0.13
N TRP A 709 0.73 26.21 -1.31
CA TRP A 709 -0.26 25.15 -1.51
C TRP A 709 0.40 23.79 -1.72
N ILE A 710 -0.21 22.75 -1.13
CA ILE A 710 0.12 21.34 -1.32
C ILE A 710 -1.12 20.65 -1.90
N TRP A 711 -0.96 19.95 -3.03
CA TRP A 711 -1.98 19.06 -3.56
C TRP A 711 -1.76 17.66 -2.98
N TRP A 712 -2.64 17.18 -2.12
CA TRP A 712 -2.44 15.94 -1.36
C TRP A 712 -2.99 14.70 -2.04
N LYS A 713 -4.22 14.80 -2.56
CA LYS A 713 -4.98 13.65 -3.06
C LYS A 713 -5.98 14.07 -4.13
N GLY A 714 -6.63 13.09 -4.74
CA GLY A 714 -7.50 13.30 -5.89
C GLY A 714 -6.71 13.51 -7.17
N THR A 715 -7.40 13.97 -8.21
CA THR A 715 -6.80 14.13 -9.54
C THR A 715 -6.68 15.62 -9.90
N SER A 716 -5.89 15.91 -10.93
CA SER A 716 -5.87 17.22 -11.56
C SER A 716 -6.95 17.41 -12.63
N ASN A 717 -7.84 16.43 -12.79
CA ASN A 717 -8.93 16.41 -13.76
C ASN A 717 -10.25 16.75 -13.08
N VAL A 718 -11.30 16.84 -13.90
CA VAL A 718 -12.67 17.02 -13.44
C VAL A 718 -13.48 15.78 -13.77
N ASN A 719 -14.64 15.63 -13.11
CA ASN A 719 -15.64 14.59 -13.35
C ASN A 719 -15.07 13.17 -13.20
N GLU A 720 -14.10 13.00 -12.32
CA GLU A 720 -13.51 11.71 -12.03
C GLU A 720 -14.40 10.93 -11.05
N ASN A 721 -14.59 9.65 -11.35
CA ASN A 721 -15.30 8.72 -10.48
C ASN A 721 -14.49 8.43 -9.22
N GLY A 722 -15.18 8.07 -8.15
CA GLY A 722 -14.54 7.58 -6.94
C GLY A 722 -14.12 6.11 -7.03
N ALA A 723 -13.37 5.66 -6.02
CA ALA A 723 -12.92 4.28 -5.86
C ALA A 723 -13.32 3.77 -4.47
N TYR A 724 -14.26 2.81 -4.42
CA TYR A 724 -14.92 2.35 -3.21
C TYR A 724 -14.51 0.89 -2.96
N LEU A 725 -13.24 0.69 -2.58
CA LEU A 725 -12.57 -0.61 -2.60
C LEU A 725 -12.81 -1.40 -1.31
N THR A 726 -12.49 -0.80 -0.16
CA THR A 726 -12.63 -1.41 1.17
C THR A 726 -13.57 -0.59 2.05
N ASN A 727 -14.67 -1.21 2.49
CA ASN A 727 -15.66 -0.59 3.37
C ASN A 727 -15.17 -0.57 4.82
N GLY A 728 -15.27 0.58 5.48
CA GLY A 728 -15.03 0.74 6.91
C GLY A 728 -13.55 0.66 7.31
N ILE A 729 -12.64 0.63 6.34
CA ILE A 729 -11.20 0.62 6.55
C ILE A 729 -10.57 1.71 5.67
N PRO A 730 -9.81 2.67 6.24
CA PRO A 730 -9.00 3.61 5.47
C PRO A 730 -8.08 2.89 4.50
N PHE A 731 -8.03 3.36 3.26
CA PHE A 731 -7.22 2.73 2.21
C PHE A 731 -6.71 3.78 1.23
N VAL A 732 -5.43 3.70 0.88
CA VAL A 732 -4.78 4.64 -0.05
C VAL A 732 -5.52 4.83 -1.37
N ASN A 733 -6.14 3.76 -1.87
CA ASN A 733 -6.88 3.77 -3.13
C ASN A 733 -8.40 3.96 -2.96
N ASN A 734 -8.89 4.10 -1.72
CA ASN A 734 -10.23 4.64 -1.54
C ASN A 734 -10.20 6.12 -1.95
N LEU A 735 -11.17 6.53 -2.77
CA LEU A 735 -11.24 7.87 -3.32
C LEU A 735 -12.69 8.31 -3.41
N ALA A 736 -13.03 9.45 -2.80
CA ALA A 736 -14.29 10.09 -3.08
C ALA A 736 -14.30 10.60 -4.53
N GLY A 737 -15.40 10.38 -5.26
CA GLY A 737 -15.57 10.92 -6.61
C GLY A 737 -15.76 12.43 -6.59
N GLY A 738 -15.58 13.07 -7.75
CA GLY A 738 -15.66 14.53 -7.87
C GLY A 738 -17.03 15.05 -7.48
N ARG A 739 -17.10 16.02 -6.57
CA ARG A 739 -18.37 16.50 -6.00
C ARG A 739 -18.33 17.92 -5.45
N ARG A 740 -19.50 18.55 -5.34
CA ARG A 740 -19.71 19.86 -4.70
C ARG A 740 -20.82 19.77 -3.65
N GLY A 741 -20.86 20.77 -2.76
CA GLY A 741 -21.92 20.97 -1.77
C GLY A 741 -22.12 19.79 -0.81
N THR A 742 -21.06 19.01 -0.62
CA THR A 742 -20.99 17.96 0.39
C THR A 742 -21.23 18.54 1.78
N ALA A 743 -21.96 17.82 2.62
CA ALA A 743 -22.08 18.13 4.04
C ALA A 743 -20.77 17.76 4.75
N ILE A 744 -20.24 18.62 5.62
CA ILE A 744 -18.99 18.39 6.35
C ILE A 744 -19.21 18.49 7.86
N TRP A 745 -18.62 17.59 8.63
CA TRP A 745 -18.39 17.80 10.06
C TRP A 745 -16.91 18.08 10.26
N GLN A 746 -16.63 19.18 10.98
CA GLN A 746 -15.27 19.57 11.37
C GLN A 746 -14.56 18.44 12.14
N PRO A 747 -13.22 18.42 12.18
CA PRO A 747 -12.43 17.36 12.81
C PRO A 747 -12.97 16.98 14.18
N ASP A 748 -13.23 15.69 14.39
CA ASP A 748 -13.68 15.17 15.68
C ASP A 748 -12.52 15.05 16.69
N ALA A 749 -12.80 14.48 17.87
CA ALA A 749 -11.80 14.28 18.92
C ALA A 749 -10.63 13.37 18.51
N TYR A 750 -10.78 12.61 17.42
CA TYR A 750 -9.74 11.76 16.83
C TYR A 750 -9.15 12.37 15.55
N HIS A 751 -9.48 13.62 15.26
CA HIS A 751 -9.06 14.40 14.09
C HIS A 751 -9.65 13.93 12.75
N TYR A 752 -10.66 13.07 12.75
CA TYR A 752 -11.33 12.70 11.50
C TYR A 752 -12.26 13.81 11.03
N VAL A 753 -12.12 14.17 9.76
CA VAL A 753 -13.10 14.95 9.02
C VAL A 753 -14.13 13.99 8.47
N TRP A 754 -15.41 14.31 8.65
CA TRP A 754 -16.51 13.52 8.11
C TRP A 754 -17.21 14.26 7.00
N MET A 755 -17.65 13.53 5.97
CA MET A 755 -18.33 14.10 4.83
C MET A 755 -19.48 13.22 4.37
N PHE A 756 -20.59 13.83 3.99
CA PHE A 756 -21.77 13.13 3.50
C PHE A 756 -22.33 13.76 2.22
N GLY A 757 -22.57 12.92 1.22
CA GLY A 757 -23.31 13.28 0.01
C GLY A 757 -22.65 14.37 -0.85
N GLY A 758 -23.46 15.30 -1.33
CA GLY A 758 -23.13 16.29 -2.37
C GLY A 758 -23.68 15.89 -3.75
N GLU A 759 -23.50 16.77 -4.73
CA GLU A 759 -23.75 16.48 -6.15
C GLU A 759 -22.43 16.16 -6.86
N GLY A 760 -22.40 15.09 -7.67
CA GLY A 760 -21.19 14.70 -8.39
C GLY A 760 -21.17 13.24 -8.83
N TYR A 761 -19.98 12.65 -8.83
CA TYR A 761 -19.72 11.30 -9.33
C TYR A 761 -19.48 10.30 -8.19
N ASP A 762 -20.08 9.13 -8.37
CA ASP A 762 -19.90 7.93 -7.56
C ASP A 762 -18.74 7.08 -8.11
N SER A 763 -18.71 5.77 -7.84
CA SER A 763 -17.72 4.85 -8.45
C SER A 763 -18.12 4.25 -9.80
N SER A 764 -19.31 4.56 -10.30
CA SER A 764 -19.91 3.96 -11.48
C SER A 764 -19.34 4.57 -12.77
N SER A 765 -18.66 3.76 -13.57
CA SER A 765 -18.13 4.22 -14.86
C SER A 765 -19.24 4.56 -15.85
N GLY A 766 -19.24 5.78 -16.38
CA GLY A 766 -20.11 6.23 -17.46
C GLY A 766 -21.50 6.73 -17.02
N ALA A 767 -21.76 6.80 -15.71
CA ALA A 767 -22.99 7.40 -15.18
C ALA A 767 -22.95 8.94 -15.26
N PRO A 768 -24.08 9.62 -15.46
CA PRO A 768 -24.16 11.07 -15.25
C PRO A 768 -23.99 11.42 -13.76
N PRO A 769 -23.58 12.66 -13.44
CA PRO A 769 -23.49 13.10 -12.06
C PRO A 769 -24.88 13.11 -11.40
N GLY A 770 -24.92 12.97 -10.09
CA GLY A 770 -26.15 13.06 -9.30
C GLY A 770 -25.89 13.23 -7.81
N TYR A 771 -26.95 13.12 -7.01
CA TYR A 771 -26.89 13.32 -5.56
C TYR A 771 -26.44 12.04 -4.86
N MET A 772 -25.40 12.16 -4.07
CA MET A 772 -24.80 11.04 -3.34
C MET A 772 -25.32 10.96 -1.91
N ASN A 773 -25.34 9.75 -1.37
CA ASN A 773 -25.76 9.42 0.00
C ASN A 773 -24.67 8.64 0.77
N ASP A 774 -23.43 8.75 0.32
CA ASP A 774 -22.27 8.09 0.89
C ASP A 774 -21.68 8.89 2.06
N LEU A 775 -21.19 8.18 3.07
CA LEU A 775 -20.52 8.74 4.24
C LEU A 775 -19.03 8.40 4.18
N TRP A 776 -18.21 9.44 4.25
CA TRP A 776 -16.76 9.38 4.18
C TRP A 776 -16.12 9.94 5.45
N THR A 777 -14.99 9.37 5.80
CA THR A 777 -14.05 9.89 6.78
C THR A 777 -12.69 10.09 6.13
N TYR A 778 -12.00 11.14 6.52
CA TYR A 778 -10.65 11.46 6.11
C TYR A 778 -9.84 11.85 7.33
N LEU A 779 -8.64 11.31 7.44
CA LEU A 779 -7.68 11.74 8.46
C LEU A 779 -6.61 12.62 7.80
N PRO A 780 -6.64 13.95 8.04
CA PRO A 780 -5.61 14.85 7.54
C PRO A 780 -4.23 14.51 8.12
N PHE A 781 -3.18 14.84 7.38
CA PHE A 781 -1.83 14.83 7.95
C PHE A 781 -1.73 15.94 9.02
N PRO A 782 -1.07 15.70 10.17
CA PRO A 782 -0.87 16.71 11.21
C PRO A 782 0.15 17.80 10.83
#